data_AF-A0A8T4TIJ2-F1
#
_entry.id   AF-A0A8T4TIJ2-F1
#
_cell.length_a   1.000
_cell.length_b   1.000
_cell.length_c   1.000
_cell.angle_alpha   90.00
_cell.angle_beta   90.00
_cell.angle_gamma   90.00
#
_symmetry.space_group_name_H-M   'P 1'
#
loop_
_entity.id
_entity.type
_entity.pdbx_description
1 polymer ?
#
loop_
_entity_poly.entity_id
_entity_poly.type
_entity_poly.pdbx_seq_one_letter_code
_entity_poly.pdbx_strand_id
1 'polypeptide(L)'
;MALFFDTLLLRVYGATYSNVDSNVLSQRLGGILQFQDNPTFLGTGQNFQMGRMNISVRDFARFGLLYMRNGMWNTQQLIRQQDAVMAVTSPLPLSIPRTTAVVAQMCPGQRSIGSTAIPDDQTDHNGGYSFAWWVNGVDRSGSRNWPRAPLDTYAALGLGATRSLVVMPDLDIVVAWNNPYRSSNVFVDRAFDYINRSAVVRDVSTPQDNSHYLKDKDGNYQFFIGGYPFYPASPFSPGGPAGDINWIENLEYSRLRGYNMVRGLGSGDGWVEPPIDNNYPFRRSNVCCAFDGGNKFDLSQLNEAFFQDMDLALTAAESKGLTVISEFFGVSGPFGCNPGSQCFTNFSNNFWHSRNSVGGANWIDKTQARQDFFNPSGSLHTIQERALNRYLEIICDHPNVIHQPVNEIHQYTGMENADEFENWIRDKIRNPTYCGANAVVLLNNEVSSNFGIDRSGYQGITIHAPHRGNGAFPSGFSVNDMINTMNNLNNRNKFIGFDVDVGSIPLIDDYRKGAWTALTTGSGGFIVLYYQHRDPSKSPRRGVVDADLPHVVNFIQTKQIKPWEMDPTRTSLVRSGTATLLIKESSKTILAYLRNGGTAQLDLGQFQGTLNVEWYNPREGTIDRTTSVSGGNIISFTPPAQTSSDWVLYISSTQQTCSDNTPYNQCSNTQPLFCYNNGTLGNRCQQC
;
A
#
# COMPACT_ATOMS: atom_id res chain seq x y z
N MET A 1 -40.82 8.84 12.79
CA MET A 1 -40.96 8.46 11.37
C MET A 1 -42.37 8.60 10.83
N ALA A 2 -43.39 7.97 11.43
CA ALA A 2 -44.78 8.12 10.93
C ALA A 2 -45.24 9.58 10.93
N LEU A 3 -45.00 10.30 12.04
CA LEU A 3 -45.29 11.72 12.15
C LEU A 3 -44.64 12.56 11.05
N PHE A 4 -43.37 12.27 10.72
CA PHE A 4 -42.65 12.96 9.65
C PHE A 4 -43.31 12.70 8.29
N PHE A 5 -43.59 11.44 7.96
CA PHE A 5 -44.24 11.07 6.70
C PHE A 5 -45.63 11.67 6.58
N ASP A 6 -46.49 11.46 7.59
CA ASP A 6 -47.89 11.87 7.55
C ASP A 6 -48.01 13.40 7.51
N THR A 7 -47.14 14.12 8.23
CA THR A 7 -47.11 15.58 8.19
C THR A 7 -46.59 16.09 6.85
N LEU A 8 -45.42 15.64 6.42
CA LEU A 8 -44.78 16.18 5.22
C LEU A 8 -45.55 15.78 3.96
N LEU A 9 -45.83 14.50 3.78
CA LEU A 9 -46.36 14.02 2.50
C LEU A 9 -47.88 14.24 2.40
N LEU A 10 -48.64 14.00 3.47
CA LEU A 10 -50.10 14.08 3.40
C LEU A 10 -50.66 15.47 3.72
N ARG A 11 -50.00 16.23 4.62
CA ARG A 11 -50.46 17.57 4.98
C ARG A 11 -49.78 18.65 4.17
N VAL A 12 -48.44 18.70 4.15
CA VAL A 12 -47.70 19.78 3.47
C VAL A 12 -47.79 19.63 1.95
N TYR A 13 -47.45 18.46 1.40
CA TYR A 13 -47.60 18.21 -0.04
C TYR A 13 -49.04 17.94 -0.48
N GLY A 14 -49.97 17.76 0.47
CA GLY A 14 -51.38 17.49 0.18
C GLY A 14 -51.62 16.17 -0.57
N ALA A 15 -50.66 15.24 -0.52
CA ALA A 15 -50.82 13.94 -1.17
C ALA A 15 -51.77 13.05 -0.34
N THR A 16 -52.24 11.99 -0.99
CA THR A 16 -52.97 10.88 -0.38
C THR A 16 -52.10 9.64 -0.47
N TYR A 17 -52.35 8.62 0.36
CA TYR A 17 -51.63 7.36 0.21
C TYR A 17 -51.75 6.79 -1.22
N SER A 18 -52.90 6.93 -1.88
CA SER A 18 -53.10 6.43 -3.25
C SER A 18 -52.31 7.16 -4.34
N ASN A 19 -51.88 8.42 -4.11
CA ASN A 19 -51.20 9.22 -5.15
C ASN A 19 -49.83 9.76 -4.71
N VAL A 20 -49.35 9.44 -3.50
CA VAL A 20 -48.06 9.92 -2.99
C VAL A 20 -46.89 9.44 -3.87
N ASP A 21 -47.00 8.24 -4.44
CA ASP A 21 -45.95 7.72 -5.32
C ASP A 21 -45.87 8.51 -6.63
N SER A 22 -47.00 8.77 -7.29
CA SER A 22 -47.04 9.51 -8.55
C SER A 22 -46.77 11.01 -8.37
N ASN A 23 -47.33 11.61 -7.32
CA ASN A 23 -47.33 13.07 -7.14
C ASN A 23 -46.12 13.58 -6.36
N VAL A 24 -45.48 12.73 -5.55
CA VAL A 24 -44.33 13.11 -4.73
C VAL A 24 -43.13 12.24 -5.05
N LEU A 25 -43.19 10.93 -4.83
CA LEU A 25 -41.99 10.07 -4.93
C LEU A 25 -41.36 10.11 -6.33
N SER A 26 -42.15 9.87 -7.37
CA SER A 26 -41.67 9.87 -8.76
C SER A 26 -41.21 11.26 -9.19
N GLN A 27 -42.01 12.29 -8.97
CA GLN A 27 -41.73 13.63 -9.49
C GLN A 27 -40.64 14.40 -8.73
N ARG A 28 -40.58 14.24 -7.39
CA ARG A 28 -39.71 15.06 -6.52
C ARG A 28 -38.42 14.34 -6.11
N LEU A 29 -38.31 13.04 -6.36
CA LEU A 29 -37.14 12.25 -5.97
C LEU A 29 -36.69 11.30 -7.07
N GLY A 30 -37.57 10.42 -7.55
CA GLY A 30 -37.20 9.37 -8.49
C GLY A 30 -36.77 9.88 -9.85
N GLY A 31 -37.46 10.87 -10.40
CA GLY A 31 -37.07 11.51 -11.66
C GLY A 31 -35.74 12.26 -11.55
N ILE A 32 -35.47 12.88 -10.40
CA ILE A 32 -34.24 13.65 -10.16
C ILE A 32 -33.04 12.72 -10.01
N LEU A 33 -33.17 11.65 -9.21
CA LEU A 33 -32.13 10.63 -9.04
C LEU A 33 -32.12 9.57 -10.15
N GLN A 34 -32.98 9.71 -11.16
CA GLN A 34 -33.05 8.80 -12.31
C GLN A 34 -33.25 7.33 -11.88
N PHE A 35 -34.22 7.11 -11.00
CA PHE A 35 -34.67 5.78 -10.63
C PHE A 35 -35.12 5.00 -11.87
N GLN A 36 -34.75 3.73 -11.91
CA GLN A 36 -35.02 2.83 -13.03
C GLN A 36 -36.13 1.84 -12.73
N ASP A 37 -36.43 1.62 -11.45
CA ASP A 37 -37.52 0.77 -11.01
C ASP A 37 -38.66 1.63 -10.45
N ASN A 38 -39.71 0.97 -9.96
CA ASN A 38 -40.92 1.63 -9.45
C ASN A 38 -40.96 1.55 -7.91
N PRO A 39 -40.22 2.41 -7.18
CA PRO A 39 -40.30 2.40 -5.73
C PRO A 39 -41.67 2.92 -5.27
N THR A 40 -42.06 2.51 -4.06
CA THR A 40 -43.35 2.87 -3.47
C THR A 40 -43.22 3.15 -1.98
N PHE A 41 -43.96 4.14 -1.47
CA PHE A 41 -44.12 4.39 -0.04
C PHE A 41 -45.18 3.51 0.62
N LEU A 42 -45.84 2.61 -0.10
CA LEU A 42 -46.94 1.79 0.42
C LEU A 42 -46.48 0.45 1.03
N GLY A 43 -45.17 0.19 1.05
CA GLY A 43 -44.62 -1.08 1.54
C GLY A 43 -45.15 -2.28 0.75
N THR A 44 -45.33 -3.44 1.40
CA THR A 44 -45.91 -4.65 0.80
C THR A 44 -47.44 -4.75 0.97
N GLY A 45 -48.14 -3.64 1.19
CA GLY A 45 -49.61 -3.57 1.12
C GLY A 45 -50.42 -3.75 2.42
N GLN A 46 -49.80 -3.74 3.61
CA GLN A 46 -50.53 -3.74 4.90
C GLN A 46 -50.50 -2.35 5.55
N ASN A 47 -51.62 -1.89 6.16
CA ASN A 47 -51.80 -0.52 6.70
C ASN A 47 -50.67 -0.02 7.63
N PHE A 48 -49.95 -0.90 8.32
CA PHE A 48 -48.83 -0.52 9.20
C PHE A 48 -47.50 -0.27 8.46
N GLN A 49 -47.41 -0.60 7.17
CA GLN A 49 -46.21 -0.35 6.35
C GLN A 49 -46.28 0.94 5.52
N MET A 50 -47.43 1.61 5.49
CA MET A 50 -47.58 2.88 4.77
C MET A 50 -46.58 3.91 5.31
N GLY A 51 -45.81 4.53 4.43
CA GLY A 51 -44.70 5.43 4.76
C GLY A 51 -43.33 4.77 4.86
N ARG A 52 -43.22 3.45 4.64
CA ARG A 52 -41.95 2.77 4.39
C ARG A 52 -41.69 2.71 2.89
N MET A 53 -40.48 3.06 2.47
CA MET A 53 -40.09 2.96 1.07
C MET A 53 -39.69 1.52 0.73
N ASN A 54 -40.35 0.94 -0.27
CA ASN A 54 -39.88 -0.25 -0.97
C ASN A 54 -39.15 0.21 -2.23
N ILE A 55 -37.90 -0.24 -2.41
CA ILE A 55 -37.00 0.24 -3.47
C ILE A 55 -36.07 -0.90 -3.89
N SER A 56 -35.67 -0.90 -5.16
CA SER A 56 -34.67 -1.86 -5.65
C SER A 56 -33.29 -1.55 -5.08
N VAL A 57 -32.43 -2.57 -5.04
CA VAL A 57 -31.02 -2.41 -4.62
C VAL A 57 -30.30 -1.38 -5.49
N ARG A 58 -30.61 -1.35 -6.79
CA ARG A 58 -30.00 -0.43 -7.75
C ARG A 58 -30.41 1.02 -7.50
N ASP A 59 -31.70 1.27 -7.30
CA ASP A 59 -32.18 2.62 -7.00
C ASP A 59 -31.73 3.06 -5.60
N PHE A 60 -31.60 2.13 -4.65
CA PHE A 60 -31.08 2.42 -3.32
C PHE A 60 -29.61 2.85 -3.35
N ALA A 61 -28.78 2.20 -4.18
CA ALA A 61 -27.36 2.55 -4.38
C ALA A 61 -27.15 4.02 -4.84
N ARG A 62 -28.13 4.62 -5.52
CA ARG A 62 -28.03 6.01 -5.98
C ARG A 62 -27.96 7.02 -4.85
N PHE A 63 -28.61 6.73 -3.71
CA PHE A 63 -28.42 7.55 -2.52
C PHE A 63 -26.98 7.49 -2.03
N GLY A 64 -26.35 6.32 -2.06
CA GLY A 64 -24.95 6.17 -1.68
C GLY A 64 -24.04 7.01 -2.56
N LEU A 65 -24.26 6.95 -3.88
CA LEU A 65 -23.51 7.76 -4.85
C LEU A 65 -23.71 9.27 -4.64
N LEU A 66 -24.93 9.70 -4.32
CA LEU A 66 -25.23 11.11 -4.02
C LEU A 66 -24.42 11.62 -2.82
N TYR A 67 -24.39 10.87 -1.72
CA TYR A 67 -23.63 11.26 -0.52
C TYR A 67 -22.12 11.11 -0.71
N MET A 68 -21.66 10.10 -1.44
CA MET A 68 -20.24 9.92 -1.81
C MET A 68 -19.71 11.12 -2.61
N ARG A 69 -20.58 11.72 -3.44
CA ARG A 69 -20.30 12.93 -4.22
C ARG A 69 -20.74 14.21 -3.53
N ASN A 70 -20.80 14.20 -2.20
CA ASN A 70 -21.10 15.38 -1.38
C ASN A 70 -22.40 16.10 -1.79
N GLY A 71 -23.44 15.35 -2.14
CA GLY A 71 -24.75 15.89 -2.53
C GLY A 71 -24.88 16.31 -4.00
N MET A 72 -23.86 16.04 -4.83
CA MET A 72 -23.89 16.32 -6.26
C MET A 72 -24.43 15.11 -7.05
N TRP A 73 -25.42 15.35 -7.89
CA TRP A 73 -25.94 14.37 -8.83
C TRP A 73 -25.69 14.86 -10.26
N ASN A 74 -24.90 14.11 -11.03
CA ASN A 74 -24.35 14.57 -12.31
C ASN A 74 -23.64 15.93 -12.14
N THR A 75 -24.22 16.99 -12.69
CA THR A 75 -23.71 18.37 -12.58
C THR A 75 -24.53 19.26 -11.65
N GLN A 76 -25.57 18.71 -11.00
CA GLN A 76 -26.51 19.47 -10.17
C GLN A 76 -26.27 19.20 -8.68
N GLN A 77 -26.12 20.26 -7.88
CA GLN A 77 -26.10 20.15 -6.42
C GLN A 77 -27.53 19.96 -5.90
N LEU A 78 -27.86 18.78 -5.38
CA LEU A 78 -29.18 18.46 -4.85
C LEU A 78 -29.29 18.67 -3.34
N ILE A 79 -28.20 18.37 -2.61
CA ILE A 79 -28.07 18.60 -1.17
C ILE A 79 -26.90 19.57 -0.99
N ARG A 80 -26.99 20.59 -0.14
CA ARG A 80 -25.81 21.47 0.10
C ARG A 80 -24.63 20.61 0.56
N GLN A 81 -23.45 20.84 0.00
CA GLN A 81 -22.25 20.05 0.27
C GLN A 81 -22.01 19.85 1.77
N GLN A 82 -22.09 20.92 2.56
CA GLN A 82 -21.92 20.87 4.01
C GLN A 82 -22.93 19.93 4.72
N ASP A 83 -24.17 19.85 4.25
CA ASP A 83 -25.21 19.02 4.87
C ASP A 83 -25.01 17.55 4.47
N ALA A 84 -24.59 17.29 3.24
CA ALA A 84 -24.26 15.95 2.76
C ALA A 84 -23.07 15.36 3.54
N VAL A 85 -22.02 16.17 3.75
CA VAL A 85 -20.86 15.79 4.56
C VAL A 85 -21.25 15.58 6.02
N MET A 86 -21.98 16.53 6.62
CA MET A 86 -22.43 16.44 8.01
C MET A 86 -23.20 15.14 8.28
N ALA A 87 -24.07 14.74 7.36
CA ALA A 87 -24.92 13.57 7.53
C ALA A 87 -24.16 12.25 7.73
N VAL A 88 -22.92 12.17 7.21
CA VAL A 88 -22.09 10.96 7.21
C VAL A 88 -20.81 11.11 8.05
N THR A 89 -20.63 12.24 8.75
CA THR A 89 -19.41 12.53 9.54
C THR A 89 -19.66 13.04 10.95
N SER A 90 -20.93 13.28 11.33
CA SER A 90 -21.27 13.87 12.64
C SER A 90 -22.09 12.89 13.49
N PRO A 91 -21.47 11.82 14.06
CA PRO A 91 -22.18 10.87 14.90
C PRO A 91 -22.48 11.44 16.29
N LEU A 92 -23.47 10.84 16.96
CA LEU A 92 -23.81 11.14 18.35
C LEU A 92 -22.62 10.83 19.29
N PRO A 93 -22.25 11.75 20.20
CA PRO A 93 -21.13 11.51 21.12
C PRO A 93 -21.42 10.38 22.11
N LEU A 94 -20.40 9.59 22.46
CA LEU A 94 -20.48 8.46 23.40
C LEU A 94 -20.97 8.83 24.81
N SER A 95 -20.92 10.12 25.16
CA SER A 95 -21.46 10.67 26.40
C SER A 95 -22.98 10.61 26.49
N ILE A 96 -23.69 10.48 25.36
CA ILE A 96 -25.14 10.27 25.37
C ILE A 96 -25.41 8.85 25.88
N PRO A 97 -26.19 8.68 26.96
CA PRO A 97 -26.49 7.35 27.48
C PRO A 97 -27.51 6.63 26.58
N ARG A 98 -27.41 5.30 26.53
CA ARG A 98 -28.44 4.44 25.95
C ARG A 98 -29.74 4.55 26.77
N THR A 99 -30.89 4.42 26.10
CA THR A 99 -32.19 4.31 26.77
C THR A 99 -32.28 3.06 27.65
N THR A 100 -33.22 3.05 28.59
CA THR A 100 -33.39 1.96 29.58
C THR A 100 -34.73 1.24 29.47
N ALA A 101 -35.28 1.11 28.25
CA ALA A 101 -36.57 0.45 28.00
C ALA A 101 -37.70 0.95 28.93
N VAL A 102 -37.82 2.27 29.13
CA VAL A 102 -38.93 2.85 29.90
C VAL A 102 -40.08 3.16 28.95
N VAL A 103 -41.29 2.77 29.33
CA VAL A 103 -42.50 3.01 28.52
C VAL A 103 -42.71 4.51 28.33
N ALA A 104 -42.81 4.95 27.08
CA ALA A 104 -43.12 6.32 26.70
C ALA A 104 -44.49 6.40 26.00
N GLN A 105 -45.26 7.45 26.30
CA GLN A 105 -46.56 7.67 25.66
C GLN A 105 -46.38 8.16 24.21
N MET A 106 -47.12 7.56 23.29
CA MET A 106 -47.18 8.02 21.89
C MET A 106 -47.99 9.32 21.76
N CYS A 107 -47.63 10.16 20.79
CA CYS A 107 -48.42 11.35 20.46
C CYS A 107 -49.88 10.94 20.12
N PRO A 108 -50.89 11.62 20.69
CA PRO A 108 -52.29 11.29 20.42
C PRO A 108 -52.61 11.29 18.93
N GLY A 109 -53.30 10.24 18.45
CA GLY A 109 -53.69 10.10 17.05
C GLY A 109 -52.56 9.71 16.08
N GLN A 110 -51.32 9.58 16.55
CA GLN A 110 -50.20 9.17 15.71
C GLN A 110 -50.06 7.65 15.65
N ARG A 111 -50.05 7.09 14.44
CA ARG A 111 -49.76 5.66 14.21
C ARG A 111 -48.26 5.36 14.38
N SER A 112 -47.93 4.12 14.75
CA SER A 112 -46.54 3.62 14.73
C SER A 112 -46.18 3.05 13.35
N ILE A 113 -44.92 3.26 12.92
CA ILE A 113 -44.28 2.53 11.81
C ILE A 113 -42.96 1.86 12.24
N GLY A 114 -42.64 1.93 13.53
CA GLY A 114 -41.43 1.36 14.14
C GLY A 114 -41.71 0.05 14.86
N SER A 115 -40.91 -0.26 15.89
CA SER A 115 -41.18 -1.37 16.81
C SER A 115 -42.57 -1.22 17.44
N THR A 116 -43.22 -2.35 17.69
CA THR A 116 -44.45 -2.44 18.49
C THR A 116 -44.20 -3.12 19.84
N ALA A 117 -42.94 -3.37 20.19
CA ALA A 117 -42.57 -3.89 21.51
C ALA A 117 -42.83 -2.83 22.58
N ILE A 118 -43.32 -3.25 23.75
CA ILE A 118 -43.54 -2.37 24.90
C ILE A 118 -43.11 -3.10 26.18
N PRO A 119 -42.11 -2.58 26.93
CA PRO A 119 -41.25 -1.47 26.54
C PRO A 119 -40.34 -1.83 25.36
N ASP A 120 -39.97 -0.83 24.57
CA ASP A 120 -38.97 -0.94 23.51
C ASP A 120 -37.67 -0.29 23.97
N ASP A 121 -36.53 -0.78 23.48
CA ASP A 121 -35.23 -0.17 23.76
C ASP A 121 -34.48 0.09 22.46
N GLN A 122 -34.04 1.33 22.28
CA GLN A 122 -33.29 1.70 21.07
C GLN A 122 -31.94 0.98 21.05
N THR A 123 -31.53 0.55 19.85
CA THR A 123 -30.17 0.07 19.63
C THR A 123 -29.18 1.16 20.06
N ASP A 124 -28.12 0.76 20.76
CA ASP A 124 -27.06 1.70 21.17
C ASP A 124 -26.44 2.34 19.93
N HIS A 125 -26.18 3.66 19.99
CA HIS A 125 -25.55 4.38 18.89
C HIS A 125 -24.07 4.03 18.75
N ASN A 126 -23.44 3.46 19.79
CA ASN A 126 -22.04 3.00 19.80
C ASN A 126 -21.04 4.04 19.24
N GLY A 127 -21.33 5.34 19.41
CA GLY A 127 -20.50 6.42 18.87
C GLY A 127 -20.47 6.52 17.34
N GLY A 128 -21.34 5.76 16.65
CA GLY A 128 -21.36 5.63 15.20
C GLY A 128 -22.67 5.99 14.53
N TYR A 129 -23.75 6.31 15.26
CA TYR A 129 -25.01 6.72 14.62
C TYR A 129 -25.08 8.24 14.36
N SER A 130 -25.27 8.63 13.11
CA SER A 130 -25.43 10.01 12.62
C SER A 130 -26.83 10.22 12.03
N PHE A 131 -27.00 11.10 11.04
CA PHE A 131 -28.28 11.48 10.44
C PHE A 131 -28.86 10.37 9.54
N ALA A 132 -29.34 9.28 10.16
CA ALA A 132 -29.80 8.03 9.53
C ALA A 132 -28.69 7.20 8.85
N TRP A 133 -27.43 7.57 9.08
CA TRP A 133 -26.25 6.81 8.68
C TRP A 133 -25.52 6.27 9.90
N TRP A 134 -25.04 5.04 9.81
CA TRP A 134 -23.98 4.52 10.66
C TRP A 134 -22.64 4.89 10.04
N VAL A 135 -21.71 5.38 10.84
CA VAL A 135 -20.33 5.65 10.42
C VAL A 135 -19.41 4.62 11.05
N ASN A 136 -18.19 4.50 10.50
CA ASN A 136 -17.16 3.63 11.03
C ASN A 136 -16.55 4.16 12.35
N GLY A 137 -17.39 4.51 13.32
CA GLY A 137 -17.04 5.10 14.60
C GLY A 137 -16.48 4.09 15.61
N VAL A 138 -15.99 4.62 16.74
CA VAL A 138 -15.40 3.86 17.84
C VAL A 138 -16.37 3.83 19.01
N ASP A 139 -16.61 2.64 19.57
CA ASP A 139 -17.51 2.43 20.69
C ASP A 139 -16.85 2.71 22.06
N ARG A 140 -17.60 2.49 23.15
CA ARG A 140 -17.13 2.77 24.53
C ARG A 140 -15.99 1.86 24.99
N SER A 141 -15.76 0.74 24.31
CA SER A 141 -14.66 -0.19 24.59
C SER A 141 -13.40 0.10 23.76
N GLY A 142 -13.46 1.09 22.86
CA GLY A 142 -12.40 1.39 21.91
C GLY A 142 -12.47 0.55 20.62
N SER A 143 -13.53 -0.23 20.43
CA SER A 143 -13.70 -1.08 19.24
C SER A 143 -14.44 -0.33 18.13
N ARG A 144 -14.03 -0.52 16.88
CA ARG A 144 -14.66 0.13 15.72
C ARG A 144 -15.85 -0.68 15.19
N ASN A 145 -16.86 -0.01 14.62
CA ASN A 145 -18.04 -0.68 14.02
C ASN A 145 -17.69 -1.64 12.86
N TRP A 146 -16.80 -1.22 11.95
CA TRP A 146 -16.27 -2.02 10.84
C TRP A 146 -14.74 -1.88 10.81
N PRO A 147 -14.01 -2.60 11.70
CA PRO A 147 -12.56 -2.44 11.87
C PRO A 147 -11.75 -2.64 10.58
N ARG A 148 -12.28 -3.39 9.61
CA ARG A 148 -11.61 -3.70 8.33
C ARG A 148 -12.06 -2.84 7.15
N ALA A 149 -12.98 -1.90 7.38
CA ALA A 149 -13.42 -0.96 6.35
C ALA A 149 -12.59 0.33 6.40
N PRO A 150 -12.45 1.07 5.29
CA PRO A 150 -11.92 2.43 5.30
C PRO A 150 -12.54 3.30 6.41
N LEU A 151 -11.77 4.24 6.97
CA LEU A 151 -12.23 5.04 8.10
C LEU A 151 -13.42 5.94 7.77
N ASP A 152 -13.52 6.35 6.50
CA ASP A 152 -14.59 7.16 5.95
C ASP A 152 -15.81 6.31 5.52
N THR A 153 -15.82 5.01 5.83
CA THR A 153 -16.96 4.13 5.53
C THR A 153 -18.19 4.53 6.34
N TYR A 154 -19.32 4.60 5.65
CA TYR A 154 -20.62 4.79 6.28
C TYR A 154 -21.69 3.92 5.62
N ALA A 155 -22.74 3.59 6.36
CA ALA A 155 -23.77 2.68 5.91
C ALA A 155 -25.16 3.03 6.46
N ALA A 156 -26.18 2.87 5.62
CA ALA A 156 -27.57 2.82 6.05
C ALA A 156 -27.93 1.35 6.29
N LEU A 157 -28.17 0.97 7.54
CA LEU A 157 -28.38 -0.41 7.96
C LEU A 157 -29.82 -0.64 8.45
N GLY A 158 -30.59 -1.46 7.73
CA GLY A 158 -31.97 -1.82 8.07
C GLY A 158 -32.13 -3.29 8.47
N LEU A 159 -33.01 -3.57 9.44
CA LEU A 159 -33.40 -4.91 9.90
C LEU A 159 -32.22 -5.86 10.16
N GLY A 160 -31.37 -5.50 11.12
CA GLY A 160 -30.16 -6.28 11.41
C GLY A 160 -29.24 -6.37 10.19
N ALA A 161 -29.12 -5.25 9.45
CA ALA A 161 -28.33 -5.08 8.23
C ALA A 161 -28.57 -6.14 7.12
N THR A 162 -29.78 -6.71 7.10
CA THR A 162 -30.27 -7.50 5.97
C THR A 162 -30.67 -6.63 4.79
N ARG A 163 -30.92 -5.33 5.01
CA ARG A 163 -31.16 -4.35 3.94
C ARG A 163 -30.22 -3.20 4.15
N SER A 164 -29.22 -3.07 3.29
CA SER A 164 -28.14 -2.14 3.57
C SER A 164 -27.62 -1.48 2.32
N LEU A 165 -27.06 -0.30 2.56
CA LEU A 165 -26.31 0.50 1.64
C LEU A 165 -25.04 0.91 2.36
N VAL A 166 -23.89 0.53 1.84
CA VAL A 166 -22.56 0.85 2.35
C VAL A 166 -21.86 1.71 1.31
N VAL A 167 -21.19 2.75 1.76
CA VAL A 167 -20.43 3.67 0.93
C VAL A 167 -19.01 3.74 1.47
N MET A 168 -18.05 3.61 0.56
CA MET A 168 -16.62 3.68 0.83
C MET A 168 -16.00 4.73 -0.10
N PRO A 169 -16.03 6.01 0.29
CA PRO A 169 -15.55 7.09 -0.58
C PRO A 169 -14.08 6.93 -0.98
N ASP A 170 -13.21 6.52 -0.06
CA ASP A 170 -11.79 6.23 -0.33
C ASP A 170 -11.55 5.18 -1.44
N LEU A 171 -12.54 4.31 -1.69
CA LEU A 171 -12.47 3.29 -2.75
C LEU A 171 -13.32 3.66 -3.98
N ASP A 172 -14.06 4.77 -3.96
CA ASP A 172 -15.09 5.13 -4.95
C ASP A 172 -16.14 4.02 -5.15
N ILE A 173 -16.54 3.34 -4.06
CA ILE A 173 -17.44 2.19 -4.09
C ILE A 173 -18.73 2.47 -3.32
N VAL A 174 -19.85 2.04 -3.93
CA VAL A 174 -21.16 1.92 -3.28
C VAL A 174 -21.64 0.47 -3.39
N VAL A 175 -21.95 -0.14 -2.25
CA VAL A 175 -22.50 -1.51 -2.17
C VAL A 175 -23.91 -1.45 -1.59
N ALA A 176 -24.88 -2.06 -2.26
CA ALA A 176 -26.23 -2.16 -1.75
C ALA A 176 -26.73 -3.60 -1.85
N TRP A 177 -27.56 -4.04 -0.90
CA TRP A 177 -28.17 -5.38 -0.93
C TRP A 177 -29.50 -5.44 -0.17
N ASN A 178 -30.25 -6.52 -0.42
CA ASN A 178 -31.49 -6.86 0.28
C ASN A 178 -31.55 -8.37 0.54
N ASN A 179 -31.75 -8.76 1.80
CA ASN A 179 -31.80 -10.12 2.34
C ASN A 179 -30.60 -11.01 1.92
N PRO A 180 -29.37 -10.74 2.42
CA PRO A 180 -28.25 -11.64 2.17
C PRO A 180 -28.49 -12.96 2.91
N TYR A 181 -28.09 -14.09 2.33
CA TYR A 181 -28.28 -15.43 2.91
C TYR A 181 -27.53 -15.67 4.25
N ARG A 182 -26.77 -14.68 4.77
CA ARG A 182 -26.02 -14.76 6.04
C ARG A 182 -26.10 -13.43 6.80
N SER A 183 -26.07 -13.50 8.14
CA SER A 183 -26.14 -12.35 9.04
C SER A 183 -25.01 -11.33 8.82
N SER A 184 -25.30 -10.08 9.21
CA SER A 184 -24.87 -8.87 8.51
C SER A 184 -23.49 -8.29 8.79
N ASN A 185 -22.92 -8.47 9.98
CA ASN A 185 -21.61 -7.87 10.28
C ASN A 185 -20.47 -8.66 9.63
N VAL A 186 -20.62 -9.98 9.57
CA VAL A 186 -19.66 -10.89 8.95
C VAL A 186 -19.69 -10.82 7.42
N PHE A 187 -20.84 -10.51 6.82
CA PHE A 187 -20.95 -10.35 5.36
C PHE A 187 -20.29 -9.04 4.89
N VAL A 188 -20.44 -7.96 5.65
CA VAL A 188 -19.79 -6.67 5.37
C VAL A 188 -18.27 -6.81 5.46
N ASP A 189 -17.75 -7.37 6.56
CA ASP A 189 -16.32 -7.63 6.73
C ASP A 189 -15.75 -8.61 5.67
N ARG A 190 -16.51 -9.64 5.25
CA ARG A 190 -16.07 -10.56 4.18
C ARG A 190 -16.24 -10.00 2.77
N ALA A 191 -17.21 -9.15 2.53
CA ALA A 191 -17.34 -8.47 1.23
C ALA A 191 -16.14 -7.53 1.02
N PHE A 192 -15.66 -6.88 2.08
CA PHE A 192 -14.41 -6.11 2.06
C PHE A 192 -13.19 -6.98 1.83
N ASP A 193 -13.13 -8.15 2.47
CA ASP A 193 -12.12 -9.17 2.23
C ASP A 193 -12.07 -9.60 0.74
N TYR A 194 -13.22 -9.75 0.06
CA TYR A 194 -13.24 -10.09 -1.37
C TYR A 194 -12.93 -8.92 -2.32
N ILE A 195 -13.26 -7.68 -1.93
CA ILE A 195 -13.03 -6.47 -2.75
C ILE A 195 -11.56 -6.00 -2.63
N ASN A 196 -10.91 -6.22 -1.48
CA ASN A 196 -9.55 -5.74 -1.21
C ASN A 196 -8.41 -6.70 -1.63
N ARG A 197 -8.71 -7.95 -2.00
CA ARG A 197 -7.69 -8.98 -2.35
C ARG A 197 -7.08 -8.81 -3.76
N SER A 198 -6.60 -7.61 -4.09
CA SER A 198 -5.92 -7.32 -5.37
C SER A 198 -4.52 -6.74 -5.19
N ALA A 199 -3.73 -7.32 -4.30
CA ALA A 199 -2.28 -7.42 -4.46
C ALA A 199 -1.82 -8.57 -3.58
N VAL A 200 -1.03 -9.48 -4.14
CA VAL A 200 -0.39 -10.58 -3.41
C VAL A 200 0.92 -10.80 -4.13
N VAL A 201 1.99 -11.12 -3.45
CA VAL A 201 3.26 -11.49 -4.11
C VAL A 201 3.46 -13.00 -3.96
N ARG A 202 3.77 -13.70 -5.06
CA ARG A 202 4.08 -15.14 -5.08
C ARG A 202 5.49 -15.40 -5.62
N ASP A 203 5.97 -16.59 -5.28
CA ASP A 203 7.35 -17.06 -5.40
C ASP A 203 7.96 -17.00 -6.82
N VAL A 204 9.30 -16.98 -6.88
CA VAL A 204 10.11 -16.95 -8.10
C VAL A 204 10.13 -18.35 -8.73
N SER A 205 9.31 -18.57 -9.77
CA SER A 205 9.15 -19.91 -10.37
C SER A 205 9.95 -20.16 -11.67
N THR A 206 11.23 -19.74 -11.77
CA THR A 206 12.21 -20.06 -12.86
C THR A 206 11.88 -19.64 -14.32
N PRO A 207 12.87 -19.69 -15.25
CA PRO A 207 13.84 -18.65 -15.55
C PRO A 207 13.38 -17.70 -16.68
N GLN A 208 13.61 -16.41 -16.47
CA GLN A 208 13.67 -15.40 -17.53
C GLN A 208 15.10 -14.87 -17.62
N ASP A 209 15.40 -14.02 -18.62
CA ASP A 209 16.73 -13.43 -18.83
C ASP A 209 17.25 -12.67 -17.59
N ASN A 210 16.35 -12.24 -16.70
CA ASN A 210 16.69 -11.68 -15.39
C ASN A 210 15.78 -12.25 -14.26
N SER A 211 16.40 -12.78 -13.21
CA SER A 211 15.74 -13.48 -12.09
C SER A 211 15.52 -12.64 -10.83
N HIS A 212 15.85 -11.35 -10.87
CA HIS A 212 15.81 -10.48 -9.70
C HIS A 212 14.42 -9.95 -9.34
N TYR A 213 13.35 -10.45 -9.97
CA TYR A 213 11.98 -9.96 -9.83
C TYR A 213 11.07 -10.98 -9.15
N LEU A 214 10.15 -10.49 -8.31
CA LEU A 214 9.07 -11.31 -7.72
C LEU A 214 7.81 -11.19 -8.55
N LYS A 215 6.89 -12.16 -8.40
CA LYS A 215 5.59 -12.16 -9.08
C LYS A 215 4.49 -11.67 -8.17
N ASP A 216 3.43 -11.09 -8.73
CA ASP A 216 2.17 -10.92 -8.03
C ASP A 216 1.34 -12.24 -7.98
N LYS A 217 0.14 -12.25 -7.37
CA LYS A 217 -0.77 -13.43 -7.33
C LYS A 217 -1.16 -13.92 -8.71
N ASP A 218 -1.26 -13.00 -9.65
CA ASP A 218 -1.69 -13.26 -11.01
C ASP A 218 -0.51 -13.81 -11.84
N GLY A 219 0.67 -13.89 -11.24
CA GLY A 219 1.88 -14.46 -11.82
C GLY A 219 2.69 -13.45 -12.61
N ASN A 220 2.37 -12.14 -12.55
CA ASN A 220 3.10 -11.12 -13.27
C ASN A 220 4.31 -10.66 -12.46
N TYR A 221 5.46 -10.59 -13.10
CA TYR A 221 6.65 -10.01 -12.48
C TYR A 221 6.46 -8.52 -12.18
N GLN A 222 7.07 -8.06 -11.09
CA GLN A 222 6.98 -6.71 -10.60
C GLN A 222 8.38 -6.11 -10.45
N PHE A 223 8.56 -4.88 -10.93
CA PHE A 223 9.63 -4.00 -10.46
C PHE A 223 9.03 -3.17 -9.32
N PHE A 224 9.55 -3.33 -8.11
CA PHE A 224 8.99 -2.61 -6.97
C PHE A 224 9.59 -1.22 -6.85
N ILE A 225 8.72 -0.23 -6.72
CA ILE A 225 9.10 1.15 -6.51
C ILE A 225 8.13 1.80 -5.53
N GLY A 226 8.70 2.52 -4.58
CA GLY A 226 7.93 3.25 -3.59
C GLY A 226 8.81 3.68 -2.43
N GLY A 227 8.22 3.75 -1.25
CA GLY A 227 8.99 4.18 -0.09
C GLY A 227 8.28 3.99 1.23
N TYR A 228 8.96 4.43 2.30
CA TYR A 228 8.45 4.32 3.65
C TYR A 228 8.60 5.65 4.40
N PRO A 229 7.52 6.17 5.00
CA PRO A 229 7.62 7.29 5.91
C PRO A 229 8.25 6.84 7.23
N PHE A 230 9.42 7.38 7.60
CA PHE A 230 9.87 7.24 8.99
C PHE A 230 9.05 8.22 9.83
N TYR A 231 8.49 7.70 10.90
CA TYR A 231 7.92 8.43 12.04
C TYR A 231 6.52 9.04 11.87
N PRO A 232 5.75 9.06 12.99
CA PRO A 232 6.25 8.91 14.37
C PRO A 232 5.60 7.82 15.20
N ALA A 233 6.46 7.06 15.88
CA ALA A 233 6.15 6.12 16.96
C ALA A 233 4.92 5.24 16.70
N SER A 234 5.16 4.08 16.08
CA SER A 234 4.17 3.12 15.60
C SER A 234 3.59 3.50 14.23
N PRO A 235 3.49 2.55 13.28
CA PRO A 235 2.79 2.75 12.00
C PRO A 235 1.30 3.10 12.18
N PHE A 236 0.83 3.21 13.42
CA PHE A 236 -0.57 3.27 13.82
C PHE A 236 -0.92 4.52 14.63
N SER A 237 0.03 5.43 14.88
CA SER A 237 -0.29 6.67 15.59
C SER A 237 -0.95 7.70 14.65
N PRO A 238 -2.20 8.13 14.91
CA PRO A 238 -2.80 9.26 14.20
C PRO A 238 -2.17 10.61 14.61
N GLY A 239 -1.23 10.62 15.56
CA GLY A 239 -0.71 11.80 16.23
C GLY A 239 0.80 11.92 16.15
N GLY A 240 1.31 12.21 14.95
CA GLY A 240 2.67 12.72 14.85
C GLY A 240 2.90 14.09 15.47
N PRO A 241 4.17 14.55 15.55
CA PRO A 241 4.46 15.96 15.74
C PRO A 241 3.45 16.78 14.94
N ALA A 242 2.84 17.78 15.58
CA ALA A 242 1.69 18.47 15.04
C ALA A 242 1.91 18.93 13.59
N GLY A 243 1.24 18.25 12.65
CA GLY A 243 1.37 18.53 11.22
C GLY A 243 1.85 17.37 10.35
N ASP A 244 2.28 16.23 10.89
CA ASP A 244 2.64 15.05 10.06
C ASP A 244 1.43 14.37 9.39
N ILE A 245 1.67 13.76 8.22
CA ILE A 245 0.64 12.91 7.60
C ILE A 245 0.58 11.57 8.31
N ASN A 246 -0.62 11.02 8.49
CA ASN A 246 -0.78 9.69 9.08
C ASN A 246 -0.52 8.58 8.03
N TRP A 247 -0.50 7.33 8.49
CA TRP A 247 -0.23 6.18 7.63
C TRP A 247 -1.25 6.03 6.49
N ILE A 248 -2.54 6.37 6.71
CA ILE A 248 -3.59 6.29 5.66
C ILE A 248 -3.30 7.30 4.56
N GLU A 249 -3.04 8.55 4.95
CA GLU A 249 -2.65 9.63 4.04
C GLU A 249 -1.39 9.22 3.24
N ASN A 250 -0.45 8.49 3.86
CA ASN A 250 0.75 8.01 3.19
C ASN A 250 0.49 6.91 2.16
N LEU A 251 -0.39 5.94 2.46
CA LEU A 251 -0.74 4.91 1.49
C LEU A 251 -1.44 5.54 0.28
N GLU A 252 -2.36 6.49 0.51
CA GLU A 252 -3.03 7.18 -0.59
C GLU A 252 -2.05 8.04 -1.39
N TYR A 253 -1.13 8.70 -0.71
CA TYR A 253 -0.05 9.45 -1.34
C TYR A 253 0.82 8.59 -2.25
N SER A 254 1.13 7.36 -1.82
CA SER A 254 1.90 6.37 -2.58
C SER A 254 1.13 5.90 -3.81
N ARG A 255 -0.17 5.57 -3.64
CA ARG A 255 -1.07 5.19 -4.73
C ARG A 255 -1.16 6.26 -5.82
N LEU A 256 -1.35 7.53 -5.43
CA LEU A 256 -1.47 8.66 -6.38
C LEU A 256 -0.20 8.91 -7.20
N ARG A 257 0.96 8.42 -6.74
CA ARG A 257 2.26 8.50 -7.44
C ARG A 257 2.56 7.27 -8.30
N GLY A 258 1.63 6.30 -8.33
CA GLY A 258 1.79 5.04 -9.03
C GLY A 258 2.80 4.09 -8.40
N TYR A 259 3.14 4.29 -7.12
CA TYR A 259 3.93 3.32 -6.38
C TYR A 259 3.15 2.02 -6.21
N ASN A 260 3.87 0.91 -6.22
CA ASN A 260 3.33 -0.43 -6.02
C ASN A 260 3.85 -1.07 -4.73
N MET A 261 4.61 -0.33 -3.92
CA MET A 261 5.20 -0.84 -2.69
C MET A 261 5.33 0.23 -1.61
N VAL A 262 5.14 -0.18 -0.36
CA VAL A 262 5.52 0.55 0.85
C VAL A 262 6.30 -0.37 1.79
N ARG A 263 7.08 0.21 2.71
CA ARG A 263 7.84 -0.53 3.72
C ARG A 263 7.52 0.01 5.12
N GLY A 264 7.68 -0.81 6.16
CA GLY A 264 7.77 -0.35 7.55
C GLY A 264 6.50 -0.52 8.39
N LEU A 265 6.36 -1.70 9.02
CA LEU A 265 5.32 -2.00 10.02
C LEU A 265 5.87 -2.54 11.35
N GLY A 266 7.17 -2.38 11.60
CA GLY A 266 7.85 -2.94 12.77
C GLY A 266 7.97 -1.98 13.95
N SER A 267 7.66 -2.47 15.15
CA SER A 267 7.95 -1.77 16.41
C SER A 267 8.49 -2.72 17.50
N GLY A 268 8.87 -3.94 17.12
CA GLY A 268 9.44 -4.95 18.01
C GLY A 268 10.92 -4.68 18.33
N ASP A 269 11.55 -3.71 17.68
CA ASP A 269 12.87 -3.18 18.03
C ASP A 269 12.86 -2.47 19.40
N GLY A 270 11.69 -2.06 19.89
CA GLY A 270 11.49 -1.62 21.26
C GLY A 270 11.79 -0.16 21.55
N TRP A 271 11.96 0.65 20.51
CA TRP A 271 12.29 2.05 20.64
C TRP A 271 11.09 2.90 21.09
N VAL A 272 11.31 3.74 22.11
CA VAL A 272 10.27 4.58 22.72
C VAL A 272 10.70 6.04 22.58
N GLU A 273 9.99 6.81 21.76
CA GLU A 273 10.32 8.20 21.42
C GLU A 273 9.11 9.14 21.58
N PRO A 274 9.31 10.40 22.00
CA PRO A 274 8.24 11.40 22.07
C PRO A 274 7.65 11.77 20.68
N PRO A 275 6.35 12.12 20.56
CA PRO A 275 5.36 12.09 21.62
C PRO A 275 5.00 10.64 21.97
N ILE A 276 5.14 10.28 23.24
CA ILE A 276 4.91 8.91 23.66
C ILE A 276 3.40 8.67 23.76
N ASP A 277 2.89 7.77 22.94
CA ASP A 277 1.53 7.25 23.03
C ASP A 277 1.53 5.80 23.58
N ASN A 278 0.35 5.17 23.58
CA ASN A 278 0.18 3.79 24.04
C ASN A 278 0.22 2.77 22.89
N ASN A 279 0.78 3.13 21.73
CA ASN A 279 0.71 2.34 20.52
C ASN A 279 1.92 1.42 20.35
N TYR A 280 2.15 0.57 21.35
CA TYR A 280 3.24 -0.41 21.35
C TYR A 280 2.70 -1.83 21.47
N PRO A 281 3.50 -2.87 21.14
CA PRO A 281 3.06 -4.27 21.21
C PRO A 281 2.65 -4.75 22.61
N PHE A 282 3.03 -4.01 23.66
CA PHE A 282 2.77 -4.34 25.06
C PHE A 282 1.96 -3.25 25.76
N ARG A 283 1.07 -3.65 26.66
CA ARG A 283 0.28 -2.72 27.48
C ARG A 283 1.14 -2.05 28.55
N ARG A 284 0.68 -0.91 29.04
CA ARG A 284 1.23 -0.28 30.25
C ARG A 284 0.73 -1.03 31.49
N SER A 285 1.63 -1.27 32.43
CA SER A 285 1.36 -1.84 33.75
C SER A 285 0.77 -0.79 34.70
N ASN A 286 0.55 -1.18 35.96
CA ASN A 286 0.31 -0.27 37.08
C ASN A 286 1.59 0.12 37.84
N VAL A 287 2.77 -0.28 37.35
CA VAL A 287 4.07 -0.04 37.99
C VAL A 287 4.70 1.19 37.36
N CYS A 288 4.89 2.24 38.16
CA CYS A 288 5.72 3.39 37.78
C CYS A 288 7.22 3.07 38.00
N CYS A 289 8.18 3.69 37.31
CA CYS A 289 8.02 4.60 36.18
C CYS A 289 8.88 4.11 35.01
N ALA A 290 8.34 4.26 33.81
CA ALA A 290 9.06 4.18 32.54
C ALA A 290 9.90 5.45 32.32
N PHE A 291 10.75 5.43 31.30
CA PHE A 291 11.63 6.55 30.92
C PHE A 291 10.85 7.84 30.61
N ASP A 292 9.64 7.69 30.06
CA ASP A 292 8.71 8.76 29.73
C ASP A 292 7.98 9.37 30.94
N GLY A 293 8.20 8.85 32.15
CA GLY A 293 7.48 9.24 33.36
C GLY A 293 6.10 8.60 33.52
N GLY A 294 5.65 7.81 32.54
CA GLY A 294 4.45 6.97 32.62
C GLY A 294 4.71 5.64 33.34
N ASN A 295 3.73 4.74 33.30
CA ASN A 295 3.92 3.39 33.84
C ASN A 295 4.82 2.55 32.91
N LYS A 296 5.53 1.59 33.49
CA LYS A 296 6.32 0.59 32.77
C LYS A 296 5.44 -0.26 31.85
N PHE A 297 5.99 -0.72 30.73
CA PHE A 297 5.34 -1.74 29.91
C PHE A 297 5.23 -3.07 30.66
N ASP A 298 4.13 -3.79 30.53
CA ASP A 298 3.97 -5.15 31.02
C ASP A 298 4.25 -6.13 29.89
N LEU A 299 5.46 -6.71 29.87
CA LEU A 299 5.83 -7.62 28.80
C LEU A 299 5.01 -8.92 28.80
N SER A 300 4.25 -9.22 29.86
CA SER A 300 3.32 -10.35 29.90
C SER A 300 2.01 -10.09 29.17
N GLN A 301 1.68 -8.82 28.88
CA GLN A 301 0.40 -8.41 28.30
C GLN A 301 0.57 -7.75 26.93
N LEU A 302 0.11 -8.46 25.89
CA LEU A 302 0.04 -7.92 24.54
C LEU A 302 -1.03 -6.81 24.44
N ASN A 303 -0.74 -5.83 23.61
CA ASN A 303 -1.66 -4.75 23.27
C ASN A 303 -2.43 -5.07 21.99
N GLU A 304 -3.59 -5.71 22.11
CA GLU A 304 -4.41 -6.07 20.94
C GLU A 304 -4.79 -4.89 20.05
N ALA A 305 -4.93 -3.67 20.58
CA ALA A 305 -5.22 -2.50 19.76
C ALA A 305 -4.10 -2.20 18.75
N PHE A 306 -2.84 -2.33 19.17
CA PHE A 306 -1.67 -2.17 18.29
C PHE A 306 -1.72 -3.16 17.12
N PHE A 307 -2.01 -4.44 17.40
CA PHE A 307 -2.08 -5.48 16.37
C PHE A 307 -3.29 -5.31 15.45
N GLN A 308 -4.41 -4.78 15.95
CA GLN A 308 -5.59 -4.46 15.14
C GLN A 308 -5.34 -3.27 14.21
N ASP A 309 -4.60 -2.25 14.65
CA ASP A 309 -4.24 -1.15 13.77
C ASP A 309 -3.29 -1.61 12.64
N MET A 310 -2.43 -2.61 12.92
CA MET A 310 -1.62 -3.27 11.89
C MET A 310 -2.45 -4.01 10.84
N ASP A 311 -3.45 -4.77 11.28
CA ASP A 311 -4.42 -5.44 10.38
C ASP A 311 -5.10 -4.42 9.45
N LEU A 312 -5.52 -3.28 10.02
CA LEU A 312 -6.15 -2.20 9.28
C LEU A 312 -5.19 -1.55 8.27
N ALA A 313 -3.93 -1.30 8.65
CA ALA A 313 -2.95 -0.71 7.74
C ALA A 313 -2.61 -1.60 6.56
N LEU A 314 -2.46 -2.91 6.81
CA LEU A 314 -2.24 -3.90 5.76
C LEU A 314 -3.45 -4.01 4.83
N THR A 315 -4.66 -4.12 5.38
CA THR A 315 -5.92 -4.13 4.60
C THR A 315 -6.03 -2.90 3.70
N ALA A 316 -5.69 -1.73 4.24
CA ALA A 316 -5.74 -0.49 3.49
C ALA A 316 -4.66 -0.42 2.38
N ALA A 317 -3.47 -0.97 2.61
CA ALA A 317 -2.44 -1.09 1.59
C ALA A 317 -2.88 -2.04 0.47
N GLU A 318 -3.49 -3.18 0.82
CA GLU A 318 -4.07 -4.14 -0.12
C GLU A 318 -5.11 -3.48 -1.04
N SER A 319 -6.05 -2.74 -0.44
CA SER A 319 -7.11 -2.03 -1.18
C SER A 319 -6.56 -1.02 -2.21
N LYS A 320 -5.32 -0.58 -2.02
CA LYS A 320 -4.63 0.40 -2.88
C LYS A 320 -3.66 -0.25 -3.86
N GLY A 321 -3.60 -1.59 -3.90
CA GLY A 321 -2.68 -2.34 -4.77
C GLY A 321 -1.22 -2.23 -4.35
N LEU A 322 -0.95 -1.90 -3.08
CA LEU A 322 0.40 -1.74 -2.55
C LEU A 322 0.88 -3.05 -1.94
N THR A 323 2.07 -3.48 -2.34
CA THR A 323 2.83 -4.51 -1.62
C THR A 323 3.46 -3.91 -0.37
N VAL A 324 3.45 -4.63 0.75
CA VAL A 324 4.04 -4.14 1.99
C VAL A 324 5.25 -4.99 2.35
N ILE A 325 6.43 -4.36 2.44
CA ILE A 325 7.57 -4.98 3.09
C ILE A 325 7.44 -4.73 4.60
N SER A 326 7.43 -5.83 5.36
CA SER A 326 7.17 -5.79 6.79
C SER A 326 8.23 -6.56 7.58
N GLU A 327 8.91 -5.85 8.47
CA GLU A 327 9.73 -6.40 9.54
C GLU A 327 9.06 -6.20 10.90
N PHE A 328 9.25 -7.13 11.84
CA PHE A 328 8.83 -6.92 13.23
C PHE A 328 9.99 -6.45 14.12
N PHE A 329 11.19 -6.98 13.89
CA PHE A 329 12.39 -6.66 14.63
C PHE A 329 13.36 -5.84 13.78
N GLY A 330 14.26 -5.10 14.42
CA GLY A 330 15.30 -4.31 13.75
C GLY A 330 16.41 -3.92 14.72
N VAL A 331 17.49 -3.37 14.17
CA VAL A 331 18.62 -2.83 14.96
C VAL A 331 18.54 -1.31 15.16
N SER A 332 17.45 -0.67 14.73
CA SER A 332 17.20 0.76 14.93
C SER A 332 17.20 1.16 16.41
N GLY A 333 17.38 2.45 16.69
CA GLY A 333 17.21 3.03 18.02
C GLY A 333 18.21 2.50 19.08
N PRO A 334 17.77 1.75 20.10
CA PRO A 334 18.58 1.46 21.28
C PRO A 334 19.57 0.32 21.04
N PHE A 335 19.42 -0.41 19.92
CA PHE A 335 20.40 -1.40 19.45
C PHE A 335 21.36 -0.83 18.40
N GLY A 336 21.08 0.33 17.82
CA GLY A 336 21.99 1.02 16.89
C GLY A 336 23.09 1.79 17.61
N CYS A 337 24.13 2.22 16.90
CA CYS A 337 25.28 3.02 17.41
C CYS A 337 26.42 2.25 18.10
N ASN A 338 27.66 2.70 17.86
CA ASN A 338 28.88 2.13 18.43
C ASN A 338 29.23 2.75 19.81
N PRO A 339 30.01 2.02 20.65
CA PRO A 339 30.55 2.57 21.89
C PRO A 339 31.23 3.92 21.67
N GLY A 340 30.91 4.92 22.50
CA GLY A 340 31.47 6.28 22.40
C GLY A 340 30.63 7.31 21.62
N SER A 341 29.51 6.91 21.01
CA SER A 341 28.57 7.83 20.36
C SER A 341 27.50 8.38 21.32
N GLN A 342 26.96 9.59 21.06
CA GLN A 342 25.96 10.24 21.93
C GLN A 342 24.62 9.46 22.02
N CYS A 343 24.23 8.72 20.97
CA CYS A 343 23.04 7.86 20.98
C CYS A 343 23.25 6.51 21.72
N PHE A 344 24.48 6.21 22.17
CA PHE A 344 24.79 4.95 22.85
C PHE A 344 24.22 4.88 24.28
N THR A 345 23.99 6.01 24.95
CA THR A 345 23.60 6.06 26.36
C THR A 345 22.10 5.85 26.64
N ASN A 346 21.25 5.84 25.60
CA ASN A 346 19.79 5.80 25.76
C ASN A 346 19.15 4.40 25.60
N PHE A 347 19.95 3.31 25.57
CA PHE A 347 19.40 1.97 25.33
C PHE A 347 18.43 1.51 26.43
N SER A 348 18.60 2.00 27.66
CA SER A 348 17.73 1.69 28.79
C SER A 348 16.29 2.24 28.66
N ASN A 349 16.03 3.05 27.62
CA ASN A 349 14.70 3.57 27.28
C ASN A 349 13.88 2.56 26.47
N ASN A 350 14.51 1.47 26.02
CA ASN A 350 13.84 0.43 25.26
C ASN A 350 12.83 -0.34 26.15
N PHE A 351 11.65 -0.70 25.63
CA PHE A 351 10.66 -1.44 26.42
C PHE A 351 11.07 -2.88 26.78
N TRP A 352 12.07 -3.47 26.13
CA TRP A 352 12.70 -4.73 26.50
C TRP A 352 13.60 -4.62 27.74
N HIS A 353 14.01 -3.41 28.10
CA HIS A 353 14.85 -3.15 29.26
C HIS A 353 14.01 -3.03 30.54
N SER A 354 14.45 -3.67 31.63
CA SER A 354 13.75 -3.68 32.93
C SER A 354 13.51 -2.31 33.56
N ARG A 355 14.31 -1.31 33.18
CA ARG A 355 14.08 0.10 33.53
C ARG A 355 12.75 0.61 32.99
N ASN A 356 12.35 0.16 31.80
CA ASN A 356 11.15 0.62 31.11
C ASN A 356 9.99 -0.39 31.15
N SER A 357 10.24 -1.62 31.62
CA SER A 357 9.21 -2.66 31.66
C SER A 357 9.25 -3.57 32.89
N VAL A 358 8.11 -4.18 33.17
CA VAL A 358 7.95 -5.35 34.04
C VAL A 358 8.22 -6.59 33.18
N GLY A 359 9.18 -7.41 33.61
CA GLY A 359 9.62 -8.61 32.88
C GLY A 359 10.72 -8.37 31.84
N GLY A 360 11.24 -7.14 31.72
CA GLY A 360 12.38 -6.84 30.85
C GLY A 360 13.73 -7.28 31.41
N ALA A 361 14.75 -7.30 30.56
CA ALA A 361 16.11 -7.72 30.89
C ALA A 361 16.91 -6.59 31.56
N ASN A 362 17.83 -6.97 32.46
CA ASN A 362 18.71 -6.05 33.20
C ASN A 362 20.07 -5.92 32.51
N TRP A 363 20.10 -5.36 31.30
CA TRP A 363 21.35 -5.16 30.56
C TRP A 363 22.14 -3.97 31.10
N ILE A 364 23.46 -4.11 31.15
CA ILE A 364 24.37 -3.06 31.65
C ILE A 364 24.82 -2.14 30.50
N ASP A 365 24.94 -2.67 29.29
CA ASP A 365 25.31 -1.93 28.08
C ASP A 365 24.65 -2.51 26.80
N LYS A 366 24.83 -1.83 25.66
CA LYS A 366 24.29 -2.27 24.37
C LYS A 366 24.89 -3.58 23.86
N THR A 367 26.15 -3.89 24.19
CA THR A 367 26.79 -5.13 23.73
C THR A 367 26.10 -6.32 24.38
N GLN A 368 25.90 -6.27 25.69
CA GLN A 368 25.13 -7.28 26.42
C GLN A 368 23.68 -7.34 25.92
N ALA A 369 23.06 -6.18 25.68
CA ALA A 369 21.71 -6.12 25.14
C ALA A 369 21.57 -6.83 23.80
N ARG A 370 22.50 -6.60 22.86
CA ARG A 370 22.50 -7.28 21.55
C ARG A 370 22.77 -8.78 21.68
N GLN A 371 23.74 -9.17 22.51
CA GLN A 371 24.11 -10.57 22.71
C GLN A 371 22.97 -11.41 23.29
N ASP A 372 22.12 -10.78 24.11
CA ASP A 372 20.96 -11.42 24.71
C ASP A 372 19.72 -11.32 23.80
N PHE A 373 19.46 -10.15 23.19
CA PHE A 373 18.27 -9.92 22.36
C PHE A 373 18.31 -10.69 21.04
N PHE A 374 19.45 -10.70 20.35
CA PHE A 374 19.64 -11.39 19.08
C PHE A 374 20.15 -12.83 19.26
N ASN A 375 19.86 -13.44 20.41
CA ASN A 375 20.15 -14.84 20.69
C ASN A 375 18.84 -15.63 20.82
N PRO A 376 18.60 -16.66 19.99
CA PRO A 376 17.42 -17.53 20.09
C PRO A 376 17.28 -18.27 21.44
N SER A 377 18.32 -18.27 22.26
CA SER A 377 18.30 -18.81 23.63
C SER A 377 18.47 -17.72 24.70
N GLY A 378 18.32 -16.45 24.31
CA GLY A 378 18.42 -15.29 25.20
C GLY A 378 17.28 -15.21 26.22
N SER A 379 17.48 -14.35 27.23
CA SER A 379 16.58 -14.22 28.38
C SER A 379 15.16 -13.76 28.01
N LEU A 380 15.01 -13.08 26.87
CA LEU A 380 13.73 -12.54 26.38
C LEU A 380 13.04 -13.44 25.34
N HIS A 381 13.63 -14.57 24.96
CA HIS A 381 13.17 -15.36 23.82
C HIS A 381 11.69 -15.75 23.90
N THR A 382 11.21 -16.24 25.05
CA THR A 382 9.80 -16.60 25.25
C THR A 382 8.85 -15.41 25.06
N ILE A 383 9.28 -14.21 25.44
CA ILE A 383 8.48 -12.98 25.29
C ILE A 383 8.49 -12.52 23.83
N GLN A 384 9.66 -12.53 23.18
CA GLN A 384 9.83 -12.25 21.76
C GLN A 384 8.97 -13.21 20.92
N GLU A 385 8.97 -14.50 21.24
CA GLU A 385 8.18 -15.51 20.54
C GLU A 385 6.68 -15.25 20.68
N ARG A 386 6.19 -14.88 21.88
CA ARG A 386 4.77 -14.55 22.07
C ARG A 386 4.35 -13.34 21.22
N ALA A 387 5.16 -12.28 21.19
CA ALA A 387 4.87 -11.11 20.38
C ALA A 387 4.96 -11.40 18.88
N LEU A 388 5.98 -12.17 18.46
CA LEU A 388 6.16 -12.61 17.08
C LEU A 388 4.99 -13.49 16.61
N ASN A 389 4.52 -14.44 17.43
CA ASN A 389 3.37 -15.28 17.11
C ASN A 389 2.13 -14.41 16.83
N ARG A 390 1.84 -13.42 17.70
CA ARG A 390 0.69 -12.54 17.50
C ARG A 390 0.84 -11.66 16.26
N TYR A 391 2.04 -11.17 16.00
CA TYR A 391 2.36 -10.45 14.77
C TYR A 391 2.10 -11.33 13.53
N LEU A 392 2.57 -12.58 13.52
CA LEU A 392 2.38 -13.53 12.42
C LEU A 392 0.91 -13.92 12.22
N GLU A 393 0.13 -14.07 13.29
CA GLU A 393 -1.32 -14.29 13.20
C GLU A 393 -2.05 -13.15 12.47
N ILE A 394 -1.52 -11.93 12.48
CA ILE A 394 -2.08 -10.82 11.72
C ILE A 394 -1.47 -10.77 10.32
N ILE A 395 -0.14 -10.64 10.22
CA ILE A 395 0.49 -10.31 8.94
C ILE A 395 0.40 -11.43 7.90
N CYS A 396 0.24 -12.69 8.32
CA CYS A 396 0.11 -13.82 7.41
C CYS A 396 -1.29 -13.94 6.77
N ASP A 397 -2.30 -13.23 7.31
CA ASP A 397 -3.62 -13.11 6.69
C ASP A 397 -3.61 -12.13 5.50
N HIS A 398 -2.53 -11.34 5.36
CA HIS A 398 -2.34 -10.32 4.32
C HIS A 398 -1.40 -10.81 3.23
N PRO A 399 -1.94 -11.28 2.10
CA PRO A 399 -1.12 -11.84 1.04
C PRO A 399 -0.27 -10.80 0.27
N ASN A 400 -0.50 -9.49 0.43
CA ASN A 400 0.38 -8.43 -0.13
C ASN A 400 1.69 -8.22 0.65
N VAL A 401 1.99 -9.04 1.65
CA VAL A 401 3.16 -8.85 2.51
C VAL A 401 4.38 -9.61 1.98
N ILE A 402 5.50 -8.90 1.92
CA ILE A 402 6.85 -9.47 1.82
C ILE A 402 7.48 -9.39 3.21
N HIS A 403 7.98 -10.51 3.71
CA HIS A 403 8.48 -10.59 5.09
C HIS A 403 9.96 -10.32 5.17
N GLN A 404 10.37 -9.49 6.12
CA GLN A 404 11.75 -9.32 6.52
C GLN A 404 11.91 -9.77 7.97
N PRO A 405 12.78 -10.74 8.27
CA PRO A 405 12.96 -11.19 9.65
C PRO A 405 13.44 -10.07 10.57
N VAL A 406 14.48 -9.35 10.15
CA VAL A 406 15.10 -8.27 10.92
C VAL A 406 15.61 -7.19 9.97
N ASN A 407 15.37 -5.92 10.30
CA ASN A 407 16.01 -4.79 9.61
C ASN A 407 17.48 -4.62 10.08
N GLU A 408 18.41 -4.57 9.11
CA GLU A 408 19.81 -4.15 9.27
C GLU A 408 20.66 -4.95 10.26
N ILE A 409 20.34 -6.23 10.42
CA ILE A 409 21.10 -7.10 11.30
C ILE A 409 22.54 -7.28 10.76
N HIS A 410 23.53 -7.52 11.64
CA HIS A 410 24.98 -7.60 11.33
C HIS A 410 25.79 -6.29 11.29
N GLN A 411 25.18 -5.12 11.50
CA GLN A 411 25.93 -3.85 11.49
C GLN A 411 26.82 -3.59 12.72
N TYR A 412 26.58 -4.27 13.86
CA TYR A 412 27.19 -3.93 15.14
C TYR A 412 27.74 -5.14 15.91
N THR A 413 28.69 -4.88 16.82
CA THR A 413 29.24 -5.89 17.74
C THR A 413 28.19 -6.42 18.71
N GLY A 414 28.32 -7.68 19.13
CA GLY A 414 27.38 -8.35 20.04
C GLY A 414 26.21 -9.04 19.34
N MET A 415 26.34 -9.32 18.04
CA MET A 415 25.33 -9.99 17.21
C MET A 415 25.84 -11.32 16.66
N GLU A 416 26.63 -12.07 17.44
CA GLU A 416 27.29 -13.30 16.99
C GLU A 416 26.29 -14.42 16.62
N ASN A 417 25.04 -14.36 17.13
CA ASN A 417 23.96 -15.32 16.82
C ASN A 417 22.89 -14.74 15.87
N ALA A 418 23.20 -13.66 15.15
CA ALA A 418 22.24 -12.96 14.30
C ALA A 418 21.66 -13.84 13.19
N ASP A 419 22.47 -14.70 12.58
CA ASP A 419 22.01 -15.62 11.55
C ASP A 419 20.99 -16.63 12.12
N GLU A 420 21.26 -17.20 13.30
CA GLU A 420 20.35 -18.10 13.99
C GLU A 420 19.04 -17.40 14.40
N PHE A 421 19.12 -16.15 14.85
CA PHE A 421 17.94 -15.34 15.18
C PHE A 421 17.08 -15.02 13.96
N GLU A 422 17.67 -14.59 12.86
CA GLU A 422 16.95 -14.40 11.59
C GLU A 422 16.36 -15.72 11.07
N ASN A 423 17.10 -16.83 11.16
CA ASN A 423 16.63 -18.14 10.72
C ASN A 423 15.42 -18.59 11.56
N TRP A 424 15.44 -18.37 12.88
CA TRP A 424 14.32 -18.67 13.75
C TRP A 424 13.05 -17.94 13.30
N ILE A 425 13.14 -16.63 13.04
CA ILE A 425 12.00 -15.83 12.57
C ILE A 425 11.54 -16.28 11.19
N ARG A 426 12.47 -16.54 10.25
CA ARG A 426 12.15 -17.10 8.92
C ARG A 426 11.39 -18.42 9.04
N ASP A 427 11.82 -19.32 9.93
CA ASP A 427 11.19 -20.62 10.11
C ASP A 427 9.80 -20.50 10.72
N LYS A 428 9.58 -19.50 11.60
CA LYS A 428 8.26 -19.15 12.11
C LYS A 428 7.37 -18.60 11.00
N ILE A 429 7.85 -17.69 10.16
CA ILE A 429 7.12 -17.17 8.99
C ILE A 429 6.70 -18.34 8.08
N ARG A 430 7.65 -19.22 7.72
CA ARG A 430 7.42 -20.33 6.78
C ARG A 430 6.67 -21.52 7.39
N ASN A 431 6.34 -21.46 8.69
CA ASN A 431 5.56 -22.50 9.35
C ASN A 431 4.15 -22.58 8.74
N PRO A 432 3.64 -23.78 8.40
CA PRO A 432 2.27 -23.95 7.86
C PRO A 432 1.14 -23.44 8.76
N THR A 433 1.40 -23.25 10.05
CA THR A 433 0.45 -22.64 11.00
C THR A 433 0.28 -21.14 10.75
N TYR A 434 1.29 -20.49 10.17
CA TYR A 434 1.33 -19.06 9.87
C TYR A 434 1.33 -18.85 8.34
N CYS A 435 2.34 -18.21 7.76
CA CYS A 435 2.34 -17.83 6.34
C CYS A 435 2.64 -19.03 5.41
N GLY A 436 3.23 -20.11 5.93
CA GLY A 436 3.52 -21.33 5.18
C GLY A 436 4.71 -21.24 4.23
N ALA A 437 5.01 -22.37 3.57
CA ALA A 437 6.26 -22.55 2.83
C ALA A 437 6.43 -21.62 1.60
N ASN A 438 5.35 -21.01 1.11
CA ASN A 438 5.36 -20.12 -0.06
C ASN A 438 5.53 -18.64 0.31
N ALA A 439 5.63 -18.32 1.60
CA ALA A 439 5.88 -16.96 2.06
C ALA A 439 7.19 -16.42 1.48
N VAL A 440 7.15 -15.19 0.97
CA VAL A 440 8.35 -14.51 0.45
C VAL A 440 9.10 -13.90 1.61
N VAL A 441 10.31 -14.39 1.87
CA VAL A 441 11.17 -13.88 2.93
C VAL A 441 12.41 -13.26 2.32
N LEU A 442 12.64 -11.98 2.59
CA LEU A 442 13.81 -11.24 2.14
C LEU A 442 14.72 -10.91 3.31
N LEU A 443 16.02 -10.92 3.06
CA LEU A 443 17.00 -10.31 3.94
C LEU A 443 16.93 -8.78 3.82
N ASN A 444 17.37 -8.07 4.85
CA ASN A 444 17.54 -6.61 4.83
C ASN A 444 18.84 -6.23 5.54
N ASN A 445 19.91 -6.01 4.77
CA ASN A 445 21.27 -5.83 5.29
C ASN A 445 22.05 -4.73 4.53
N GLU A 446 23.11 -4.22 5.15
CA GLU A 446 24.09 -3.32 4.52
C GLU A 446 25.05 -4.05 3.55
N VAL A 447 25.80 -3.26 2.78
CA VAL A 447 26.83 -3.74 1.83
C VAL A 447 27.97 -4.47 2.52
N SER A 448 28.01 -5.80 2.31
CA SER A 448 29.10 -6.69 2.72
C SER A 448 29.37 -7.76 1.66
N SER A 449 30.43 -8.56 1.81
CA SER A 449 30.95 -9.41 0.72
C SER A 449 30.00 -10.50 0.20
N ASN A 450 28.99 -10.95 0.97
CA ASN A 450 28.02 -11.97 0.52
C ASN A 450 26.58 -11.77 1.04
N PHE A 451 26.33 -10.79 1.93
CA PHE A 451 25.00 -10.41 2.43
C PHE A 451 24.10 -11.50 3.06
N GLY A 452 24.58 -12.75 3.14
CA GLY A 452 23.75 -13.91 3.44
C GLY A 452 22.79 -14.31 2.30
N ILE A 453 22.87 -13.70 1.11
CA ILE A 453 21.88 -13.86 0.02
C ILE A 453 21.71 -15.32 -0.45
N ASP A 454 22.76 -16.13 -0.29
CA ASP A 454 22.77 -17.55 -0.65
C ASP A 454 22.22 -18.46 0.47
N ARG A 455 21.83 -17.90 1.64
CA ARG A 455 21.19 -18.65 2.73
C ARG A 455 19.87 -19.26 2.25
N SER A 456 19.66 -20.53 2.60
CA SER A 456 18.43 -21.24 2.23
C SER A 456 17.19 -20.64 2.88
N GLY A 457 16.04 -20.73 2.21
CA GLY A 457 14.76 -20.25 2.73
C GLY A 457 14.50 -18.74 2.57
N TYR A 458 15.43 -17.99 1.97
CA TYR A 458 15.27 -16.59 1.58
C TYR A 458 15.11 -16.46 0.05
N GLN A 459 14.16 -15.66 -0.40
CA GLN A 459 13.88 -15.40 -1.82
C GLN A 459 14.79 -14.31 -2.40
N GLY A 460 15.43 -13.52 -1.55
CA GLY A 460 16.37 -12.48 -1.95
C GLY A 460 16.68 -11.50 -0.84
N ILE A 461 17.04 -10.28 -1.22
CA ILE A 461 17.51 -9.25 -0.30
C ILE A 461 17.04 -7.85 -0.72
N THR A 462 16.83 -6.99 0.27
CA THR A 462 16.87 -5.53 0.13
C THR A 462 18.16 -5.01 0.74
N ILE A 463 18.90 -4.20 0.00
CA ILE A 463 20.24 -3.74 0.37
C ILE A 463 20.14 -2.28 0.81
N HIS A 464 20.48 -2.02 2.07
CA HIS A 464 20.60 -0.65 2.58
C HIS A 464 21.73 0.09 1.88
N ALA A 465 21.41 1.31 1.42
CA ALA A 465 22.16 2.08 0.43
C ALA A 465 23.68 1.92 0.54
N PRO A 466 24.40 1.63 -0.58
CA PRO A 466 25.85 1.58 -0.55
C PRO A 466 26.41 2.97 -0.19
N HIS A 467 26.85 3.11 1.05
CA HIS A 467 27.50 4.30 1.58
C HIS A 467 29.02 4.22 1.42
N ARG A 468 29.68 5.37 1.26
CA ARG A 468 31.14 5.42 1.18
C ARG A 468 31.76 5.34 2.59
N GLY A 469 32.26 4.17 2.96
CA GLY A 469 33.10 3.96 4.15
C GLY A 469 32.40 3.19 5.27
N ASN A 470 33.19 2.48 6.09
CA ASN A 470 32.70 1.73 7.25
C ASN A 470 32.37 2.69 8.40
N GLY A 471 31.08 2.89 8.70
CA GLY A 471 30.65 3.58 9.92
C GLY A 471 29.31 4.29 9.74
N ALA A 472 28.56 4.39 10.83
CA ALA A 472 27.26 5.04 10.92
C ALA A 472 27.24 6.44 10.26
N PHE A 473 26.52 6.55 9.14
CA PHE A 473 26.03 7.79 8.51
C PHE A 473 27.01 8.97 8.27
N PRO A 474 28.24 8.82 7.70
CA PRO A 474 28.93 9.97 7.12
C PRO A 474 29.06 9.79 5.59
N SER A 475 28.24 10.54 4.84
CA SER A 475 28.39 10.84 3.40
C SER A 475 28.31 9.69 2.36
N GLY A 476 27.50 9.93 1.32
CA GLY A 476 27.75 9.37 -0.02
C GLY A 476 26.91 8.15 -0.40
N PHE A 477 25.61 8.34 -0.63
CA PHE A 477 24.87 7.48 -1.55
C PHE A 477 25.67 7.34 -2.85
N SER A 478 25.95 6.11 -3.26
CA SER A 478 26.86 5.85 -4.38
C SER A 478 26.18 5.00 -5.45
N VAL A 479 25.71 5.66 -6.51
CA VAL A 479 25.18 5.00 -7.70
C VAL A 479 26.19 4.03 -8.32
N ASN A 480 27.49 4.35 -8.24
CA ASN A 480 28.55 3.46 -8.73
C ASN A 480 28.62 2.17 -7.92
N ASP A 481 28.42 2.23 -6.61
CA ASP A 481 28.45 1.05 -5.77
C ASP A 481 27.17 0.21 -5.93
N MET A 482 26.03 0.83 -6.27
CA MET A 482 24.84 0.08 -6.72
C MET A 482 25.15 -0.72 -7.99
N ILE A 483 25.80 -0.10 -8.98
CA ILE A 483 26.21 -0.77 -10.22
C ILE A 483 27.19 -1.92 -9.93
N ASN A 484 28.19 -1.69 -9.08
CA ASN A 484 29.15 -2.73 -8.69
C ASN A 484 28.46 -3.88 -7.96
N THR A 485 27.52 -3.57 -7.07
CA THR A 485 26.72 -4.56 -6.34
C THR A 485 25.90 -5.42 -7.29
N MET A 486 25.19 -4.81 -8.25
CA MET A 486 24.45 -5.57 -9.27
C MET A 486 25.38 -6.41 -10.14
N ASN A 487 26.51 -5.87 -10.61
CA ASN A 487 27.48 -6.64 -11.39
C ASN A 487 27.97 -7.90 -10.65
N ASN A 488 28.14 -7.84 -9.33
CA ASN A 488 28.54 -8.98 -8.51
C ASN A 488 27.41 -9.98 -8.28
N LEU A 489 26.16 -9.52 -8.29
CA LEU A 489 24.98 -10.33 -7.95
C LEU A 489 24.14 -10.77 -9.16
N ASN A 490 24.41 -10.28 -10.38
CA ASN A 490 23.63 -10.58 -11.59
C ASN A 490 23.42 -12.08 -11.86
N ASN A 491 24.38 -12.92 -11.47
CA ASN A 491 24.29 -14.38 -11.65
C ASN A 491 23.53 -15.10 -10.53
N ARG A 492 22.95 -14.36 -9.56
CA ARG A 492 22.17 -14.95 -8.46
C ARG A 492 20.70 -14.96 -8.81
N ASN A 493 20.09 -16.15 -8.79
CA ASN A 493 18.65 -16.33 -9.00
C ASN A 493 17.84 -15.95 -7.75
N LYS A 494 17.92 -14.67 -7.37
CA LYS A 494 17.38 -14.09 -6.14
C LYS A 494 16.87 -12.68 -6.40
N PHE A 495 15.81 -12.29 -5.69
CA PHE A 495 15.38 -10.89 -5.66
C PHE A 495 16.48 -9.98 -5.09
N ILE A 496 16.68 -8.81 -5.71
CA ILE A 496 17.64 -7.80 -5.26
C ILE A 496 16.98 -6.43 -5.36
N GLY A 497 16.62 -5.83 -4.22
CA GLY A 497 16.13 -4.45 -4.14
C GLY A 497 17.13 -3.54 -3.43
N PHE A 498 17.05 -2.24 -3.68
CA PHE A 498 17.79 -1.23 -2.91
C PHE A 498 16.86 -0.49 -1.96
N ASP A 499 17.26 -0.37 -0.71
CA ASP A 499 16.59 0.36 0.35
C ASP A 499 17.44 1.59 0.73
N VAL A 500 16.88 2.80 0.64
CA VAL A 500 17.68 4.04 0.67
C VAL A 500 17.18 5.03 1.73
N ASP A 501 18.00 5.25 2.75
CA ASP A 501 17.76 6.25 3.79
C ASP A 501 17.88 7.72 3.31
N VAL A 502 17.00 8.61 3.78
CA VAL A 502 17.06 10.07 3.55
C VAL A 502 17.90 10.86 4.56
N GLY A 503 18.88 10.21 5.21
CA GLY A 503 19.80 10.86 6.15
C GLY A 503 20.51 12.11 5.60
N SER A 504 21.44 12.69 6.37
CA SER A 504 22.12 13.97 6.06
C SER A 504 22.89 13.97 4.73
N ILE A 505 22.12 14.29 3.67
CA ILE A 505 22.39 14.81 2.33
C ILE A 505 22.99 13.85 1.29
N PRO A 506 22.14 13.08 0.58
CA PRO A 506 22.19 12.97 -0.87
C PRO A 506 21.57 14.23 -1.51
N LEU A 507 22.13 14.67 -2.63
CA LEU A 507 21.53 15.73 -3.45
C LEU A 507 20.24 15.22 -4.10
N ILE A 508 19.37 16.14 -4.48
CA ILE A 508 18.12 15.89 -5.21
C ILE A 508 18.32 14.89 -6.38
N ASP A 509 19.40 15.06 -7.14
CA ASP A 509 19.70 14.20 -8.29
C ASP A 509 19.99 12.74 -7.92
N ASP A 510 20.38 12.44 -6.68
CA ASP A 510 20.89 11.14 -6.30
C ASP A 510 19.77 10.08 -6.23
N TYR A 511 18.57 10.43 -5.77
CA TYR A 511 17.44 9.48 -5.72
C TYR A 511 16.91 9.13 -7.11
N ARG A 512 16.77 10.14 -7.99
CA ARG A 512 16.41 9.93 -9.40
C ARG A 512 17.44 9.05 -10.09
N LYS A 513 18.73 9.36 -9.92
CA LYS A 513 19.83 8.55 -10.45
C LYS A 513 19.82 7.13 -9.90
N GLY A 514 19.51 6.96 -8.62
CA GLY A 514 19.34 5.68 -7.95
C GLY A 514 18.24 4.84 -8.57
N ALA A 515 17.02 5.39 -8.68
CA ALA A 515 15.87 4.68 -9.21
C ALA A 515 16.08 4.26 -10.68
N TRP A 516 16.56 5.17 -11.53
CA TRP A 516 16.87 4.84 -12.92
C TRP A 516 17.99 3.82 -13.03
N THR A 517 19.04 3.93 -12.21
CA THR A 517 20.14 2.95 -12.21
C THR A 517 19.68 1.59 -11.72
N ALA A 518 18.86 1.50 -10.66
CA ALA A 518 18.28 0.25 -10.20
C ALA A 518 17.49 -0.43 -11.32
N LEU A 519 16.66 0.33 -12.04
CA LEU A 519 15.95 -0.17 -13.22
C LEU A 519 16.93 -0.67 -14.29
N THR A 520 17.88 0.16 -14.74
CA THR A 520 18.76 -0.16 -15.88
C THR A 520 19.93 -1.10 -15.55
N THR A 521 20.09 -1.49 -14.28
CA THR A 521 21.01 -2.56 -13.85
C THR A 521 20.28 -3.87 -13.58
N GLY A 522 18.96 -3.90 -13.74
CA GLY A 522 18.16 -5.11 -13.57
C GLY A 522 17.85 -5.46 -12.11
N SER A 523 17.92 -4.51 -11.18
CA SER A 523 17.45 -4.72 -9.82
C SER A 523 15.93 -4.94 -9.80
N GLY A 524 15.46 -5.72 -8.83
CA GLY A 524 14.06 -6.00 -8.57
C GLY A 524 13.27 -4.83 -8.01
N GLY A 525 13.93 -3.81 -7.45
CA GLY A 525 13.23 -2.63 -6.96
C GLY A 525 14.10 -1.57 -6.32
N PHE A 526 13.50 -0.40 -6.09
CA PHE A 526 14.12 0.76 -5.45
C PHE A 526 13.16 1.40 -4.45
N ILE A 527 13.56 1.43 -3.19
CA ILE A 527 12.77 1.89 -2.04
C ILE A 527 13.48 3.09 -1.44
N VAL A 528 12.72 4.13 -1.15
CA VAL A 528 13.25 5.35 -0.54
C VAL A 528 12.57 5.57 0.80
N LEU A 529 13.36 5.75 1.86
CA LEU A 529 12.89 6.33 3.11
C LEU A 529 12.62 7.80 2.88
N TYR A 530 11.55 8.40 3.40
CA TYR A 530 11.40 9.85 3.34
C TYR A 530 10.48 10.37 4.44
N TYR A 531 10.65 11.63 4.85
CA TYR A 531 9.78 12.23 5.87
C TYR A 531 8.66 13.03 5.21
N GLN A 532 7.42 12.85 5.70
CA GLN A 532 6.25 13.53 5.16
C GLN A 532 5.47 14.31 6.22
N HIS A 533 5.37 15.61 5.98
CA HIS A 533 4.66 16.57 6.81
C HIS A 533 3.58 17.28 5.96
N ARG A 534 2.39 17.57 6.52
CA ARG A 534 1.29 18.26 5.83
C ARG A 534 1.70 19.64 5.31
N ASP A 535 2.53 20.35 6.05
CA ASP A 535 3.32 21.50 5.57
C ASP A 535 4.52 21.02 4.72
N PRO A 536 4.50 21.20 3.38
CA PRO A 536 5.56 20.72 2.50
C PRO A 536 6.91 21.39 2.75
N SER A 537 6.95 22.59 3.34
CA SER A 537 8.20 23.28 3.67
C SER A 537 9.00 22.57 4.78
N LYS A 538 8.31 21.74 5.58
CA LYS A 538 8.88 20.91 6.65
C LYS A 538 9.18 19.48 6.21
N SER A 539 8.95 19.16 4.94
CA SER A 539 9.32 17.88 4.35
C SER A 539 10.55 18.07 3.46
N PRO A 540 11.76 18.18 4.03
CA PRO A 540 12.96 18.36 3.24
C PRO A 540 13.05 17.25 2.19
N ARG A 541 13.24 17.64 0.92
CA ARG A 541 13.40 16.75 -0.26
C ARG A 541 12.13 16.03 -0.74
N ARG A 542 10.94 16.36 -0.20
CA ARG A 542 9.64 15.86 -0.66
C ARG A 542 9.39 16.10 -2.16
N GLY A 543 9.76 17.29 -2.66
CA GLY A 543 9.55 17.64 -4.07
C GLY A 543 10.28 16.73 -5.09
N VAL A 544 11.32 16.00 -4.66
CA VAL A 544 12.14 15.15 -5.53
C VAL A 544 11.58 13.74 -5.61
N VAL A 545 11.32 13.15 -4.43
CA VAL A 545 10.63 11.87 -4.33
C VAL A 545 9.25 11.97 -4.98
N ASP A 546 8.61 13.14 -4.93
CA ASP A 546 7.29 13.37 -5.51
C ASP A 546 7.24 13.66 -7.00
N ALA A 547 8.31 14.21 -7.57
CA ALA A 547 8.35 14.54 -8.98
C ALA A 547 9.04 13.43 -9.79
N ASP A 548 10.24 13.03 -9.37
CA ASP A 548 11.16 12.26 -10.20
C ASP A 548 10.86 10.75 -10.21
N LEU A 549 10.53 10.15 -9.06
CA LEU A 549 10.21 8.72 -9.00
C LEU A 549 8.94 8.38 -9.81
N PRO A 550 7.86 9.19 -9.76
CA PRO A 550 6.73 9.02 -10.66
C PRO A 550 7.09 9.07 -12.15
N HIS A 551 8.14 9.79 -12.54
CA HIS A 551 8.63 9.77 -13.92
C HIS A 551 9.21 8.41 -14.33
N VAL A 552 9.78 7.63 -13.40
CA VAL A 552 10.20 6.24 -13.65
C VAL A 552 8.97 5.35 -13.83
N VAL A 553 8.01 5.45 -12.91
CA VAL A 553 6.74 4.69 -12.95
C VAL A 553 6.01 4.94 -14.27
N ASN A 554 5.79 6.22 -14.61
CA ASN A 554 5.09 6.61 -15.82
C ASN A 554 5.82 6.12 -17.08
N PHE A 555 7.15 6.17 -17.11
CA PHE A 555 7.92 5.65 -18.24
C PHE A 555 7.76 4.13 -18.39
N ILE A 556 7.88 3.36 -17.30
CA ILE A 556 7.69 1.90 -17.32
C ILE A 556 6.31 1.55 -17.86
N GLN A 557 5.26 2.23 -17.38
CA GLN A 557 3.89 1.98 -17.80
C GLN A 557 3.63 2.39 -19.26
N THR A 558 4.02 3.60 -19.64
CA THR A 558 3.76 4.15 -20.99
C THR A 558 4.53 3.43 -22.09
N LYS A 559 5.78 3.02 -21.81
CA LYS A 559 6.61 2.25 -22.75
C LYS A 559 6.48 0.75 -22.58
N GLN A 560 5.64 0.29 -21.63
CA GLN A 560 5.44 -1.12 -21.30
C GLN A 560 6.78 -1.85 -21.07
N ILE A 561 7.70 -1.20 -20.34
CA ILE A 561 9.01 -1.77 -20.02
C ILE A 561 8.79 -2.95 -19.08
N LYS A 562 9.32 -4.10 -19.47
CA LYS A 562 9.29 -5.33 -18.68
C LYS A 562 10.72 -5.72 -18.36
N PRO A 563 11.33 -5.14 -17.32
CA PRO A 563 12.77 -5.29 -17.08
C PRO A 563 13.18 -6.75 -16.77
N TRP A 564 12.23 -7.58 -16.36
CA TRP A 564 12.38 -9.04 -16.22
C TRP A 564 12.57 -9.79 -17.56
N GLU A 565 12.16 -9.20 -18.69
CA GLU A 565 12.37 -9.74 -20.05
C GLU A 565 13.55 -9.05 -20.78
N MET A 566 14.41 -8.35 -20.04
CA MET A 566 15.52 -7.59 -20.60
C MET A 566 16.83 -7.96 -19.90
N ASP A 567 17.91 -8.08 -20.67
CA ASP A 567 19.24 -8.43 -20.19
C ASP A 567 20.00 -7.16 -19.74
N PRO A 568 20.36 -7.04 -18.44
CA PRO A 568 21.17 -5.94 -17.92
C PRO A 568 22.69 -6.16 -18.10
N THR A 569 23.13 -7.35 -18.50
CA THR A 569 24.54 -7.78 -18.41
C THR A 569 25.37 -7.44 -19.65
N ARG A 570 24.75 -6.99 -20.74
CA ARG A 570 25.39 -6.63 -22.02
C ARG A 570 26.12 -5.28 -21.97
N THR A 571 26.80 -5.00 -20.86
CA THR A 571 27.50 -3.74 -20.58
C THR A 571 28.60 -3.42 -21.58
N SER A 572 29.17 -4.44 -22.26
CA SER A 572 30.20 -4.29 -23.30
C SER A 572 29.72 -3.54 -24.55
N LEU A 573 28.41 -3.38 -24.74
CA LEU A 573 27.84 -2.56 -25.81
C LEU A 573 28.05 -1.07 -25.57
N VAL A 574 28.28 -0.64 -24.33
CA VAL A 574 28.70 0.73 -24.02
C VAL A 574 30.20 0.85 -24.27
N ARG A 575 30.58 1.44 -25.41
CA ARG A 575 31.99 1.62 -25.80
C ARG A 575 32.66 2.80 -25.11
N SER A 576 31.87 3.82 -24.75
CA SER A 576 32.31 4.96 -23.94
C SER A 576 31.12 5.66 -23.30
N GLY A 577 31.37 6.46 -22.25
CA GLY A 577 30.34 7.17 -21.48
C GLY A 577 29.97 6.45 -20.18
N THR A 578 28.85 6.85 -19.58
CA THR A 578 28.40 6.38 -18.24
C THR A 578 27.07 5.63 -18.30
N ALA A 579 26.70 5.08 -19.45
CA ALA A 579 25.43 4.40 -19.62
C ALA A 579 25.40 3.07 -18.85
N THR A 580 24.31 2.83 -18.13
CA THR A 580 23.83 1.48 -17.80
C THR A 580 22.67 1.14 -18.73
N LEU A 581 22.36 -0.14 -18.94
CA LEU A 581 21.37 -0.51 -19.95
C LEU A 581 20.61 -1.81 -19.64
N LEU A 582 19.38 -1.87 -20.13
CA LEU A 582 18.58 -3.08 -20.31
C LEU A 582 18.35 -3.31 -21.80
N ILE A 583 18.47 -4.56 -22.25
CA ILE A 583 18.31 -4.92 -23.67
C ILE A 583 17.35 -6.08 -23.84
N LYS A 584 16.44 -5.95 -24.79
CA LYS A 584 15.65 -7.06 -25.33
C LYS A 584 16.05 -7.29 -26.78
N GLU A 585 16.91 -8.28 -27.01
CA GLU A 585 17.46 -8.54 -28.34
C GLU A 585 16.38 -8.93 -29.36
N SER A 586 15.38 -9.72 -28.92
CA SER A 586 14.28 -10.20 -29.79
C SER A 586 13.44 -9.07 -30.40
N SER A 587 13.23 -7.97 -29.69
CA SER A 587 12.50 -6.79 -30.17
C SER A 587 13.40 -5.61 -30.57
N LYS A 588 14.72 -5.79 -30.50
CA LYS A 588 15.72 -4.72 -30.71
C LYS A 588 15.43 -3.49 -29.84
N THR A 589 15.09 -3.72 -28.57
CA THR A 589 14.78 -2.67 -27.61
C THR A 589 15.96 -2.47 -26.68
N ILE A 590 16.39 -1.22 -26.49
CA ILE A 590 17.47 -0.83 -25.59
C ILE A 590 16.96 0.34 -24.74
N LEU A 591 17.04 0.18 -23.42
CA LEU A 591 16.83 1.27 -22.48
C LEU A 591 18.18 1.59 -21.84
N ALA A 592 18.74 2.76 -22.10
CA ALA A 592 20.02 3.18 -21.55
C ALA A 592 19.86 4.42 -20.68
N TYR A 593 20.51 4.44 -19.51
CA TYR A 593 20.52 5.58 -18.60
C TYR A 593 21.91 6.20 -18.47
N LEU A 594 22.05 7.43 -18.97
CA LEU A 594 23.28 8.23 -18.94
C LEU A 594 23.28 9.09 -17.67
N ARG A 595 23.65 8.49 -16.54
CA ARG A 595 23.56 9.11 -15.19
C ARG A 595 24.34 10.43 -15.00
N ASN A 596 25.38 10.66 -15.80
CA ASN A 596 26.18 11.90 -15.78
C ASN A 596 25.99 12.74 -17.06
N GLY A 597 25.02 12.38 -17.90
CA GLY A 597 24.93 12.90 -19.26
C GLY A 597 26.15 12.53 -20.09
N GLY A 598 26.61 13.49 -20.88
CA GLY A 598 27.71 13.38 -21.82
C GLY A 598 27.32 12.59 -23.06
N THR A 599 28.29 12.40 -23.94
CA THR A 599 28.14 11.52 -25.10
C THR A 599 28.42 10.08 -24.67
N ALA A 600 27.52 9.16 -25.02
CA ALA A 600 27.75 7.72 -24.90
C ALA A 600 27.88 7.09 -26.29
N GLN A 601 28.81 6.17 -26.47
CA GLN A 601 28.90 5.36 -27.69
C GLN A 601 28.31 3.98 -27.44
N LEU A 602 27.30 3.62 -28.21
CA LEU A 602 26.67 2.30 -28.15
C LEU A 602 27.00 1.51 -29.41
N ASP A 603 27.46 0.28 -29.23
CA ASP A 603 27.63 -0.68 -30.31
C ASP A 603 26.28 -1.27 -30.69
N LEU A 604 25.73 -0.80 -31.82
CA LEU A 604 24.48 -1.31 -32.38
C LEU A 604 24.71 -2.28 -33.53
N GLY A 605 25.91 -2.86 -33.66
CA GLY A 605 26.31 -3.76 -34.74
C GLY A 605 25.36 -4.95 -34.94
N GLN A 606 24.82 -5.50 -33.85
CA GLN A 606 23.88 -6.62 -33.91
C GLN A 606 22.43 -6.20 -34.25
N PHE A 607 22.11 -4.91 -34.15
CA PHE A 607 20.76 -4.40 -34.38
C PHE A 607 20.66 -3.81 -35.79
N GLN A 608 20.37 -4.64 -36.78
CA GLN A 608 20.25 -4.19 -38.18
C GLN A 608 18.94 -3.43 -38.46
N GLY A 609 18.95 -2.51 -39.44
CA GLY A 609 17.79 -1.75 -39.88
C GLY A 609 17.60 -0.41 -39.17
N THR A 610 16.48 0.27 -39.45
CA THR A 610 16.15 1.56 -38.83
C THR A 610 15.67 1.35 -37.40
N LEU A 611 16.25 2.10 -36.47
CA LEU A 611 15.89 2.12 -35.06
C LEU A 611 15.36 3.51 -34.70
N ASN A 612 14.21 3.55 -34.03
CA ASN A 612 13.68 4.75 -33.41
C ASN A 612 14.47 5.04 -32.13
N VAL A 613 14.73 6.32 -31.88
CA VAL A 613 15.53 6.79 -30.75
C VAL A 613 14.79 7.94 -30.09
N GLU A 614 14.46 7.77 -28.82
CA GLU A 614 13.76 8.76 -28.00
C GLU A 614 14.63 9.17 -26.82
N TRP A 615 14.75 10.47 -26.60
CA TRP A 615 15.37 11.06 -25.42
C TRP A 615 14.29 11.44 -24.42
N TYR A 616 14.27 10.75 -23.29
CA TYR A 616 13.37 11.04 -22.18
C TYR A 616 14.13 11.82 -21.11
N ASN A 617 13.54 12.95 -20.69
CA ASN A 617 14.05 13.83 -19.65
C ASN A 617 13.54 13.33 -18.29
N PRO A 618 14.38 12.67 -17.48
CA PRO A 618 13.93 12.04 -16.24
C PRO A 618 13.57 13.06 -15.14
N ARG A 619 13.91 14.35 -15.32
CA ARG A 619 13.58 15.45 -14.39
C ARG A 619 12.21 16.07 -14.65
N GLU A 620 11.71 15.95 -15.88
CA GLU A 620 10.47 16.60 -16.33
C GLU A 620 9.39 15.59 -16.71
N GLY A 621 9.78 14.33 -16.94
CA GLY A 621 8.85 13.28 -17.33
C GLY A 621 8.42 13.32 -18.80
N THR A 622 9.19 14.00 -19.66
CA THR A 622 8.85 14.28 -21.06
C THR A 622 9.78 13.61 -22.05
N ILE A 623 9.30 13.38 -23.28
CA ILE A 623 10.14 13.00 -24.42
C ILE A 623 10.54 14.29 -25.14
N ASP A 624 11.82 14.62 -25.13
CA ASP A 624 12.32 15.91 -25.62
C ASP A 624 12.79 15.84 -27.08
N ARG A 625 13.23 14.65 -27.54
CA ARG A 625 13.64 14.45 -28.93
C ARG A 625 13.40 13.02 -29.39
N THR A 626 12.74 12.90 -30.53
CA THR A 626 12.59 11.64 -31.28
C THR A 626 13.36 11.74 -32.59
N THR A 627 14.14 10.71 -32.91
CA THR A 627 14.96 10.64 -34.13
C THR A 627 15.04 9.17 -34.57
N SER A 628 15.65 8.89 -35.72
CA SER A 628 15.92 7.54 -36.18
C SER A 628 17.37 7.40 -36.60
N VAL A 629 17.94 6.22 -36.35
CA VAL A 629 19.31 5.88 -36.75
C VAL A 629 19.31 4.58 -37.53
N SER A 630 20.29 4.41 -38.42
CA SER A 630 20.57 3.11 -39.00
C SER A 630 21.42 2.32 -38.01
N GLY A 631 20.91 1.21 -37.51
CA GLY A 631 21.70 0.28 -36.73
C GLY A 631 22.75 -0.45 -37.58
N GLY A 632 23.45 -1.42 -36.99
CA GLY A 632 24.57 -2.12 -37.63
C GLY A 632 25.93 -1.47 -37.47
N ASN A 633 26.04 -0.38 -36.68
CA ASN A 633 27.27 0.37 -36.44
C ASN A 633 27.41 0.79 -34.97
N ILE A 634 28.60 1.24 -34.59
CA ILE A 634 28.80 1.98 -33.33
C ILE A 634 28.31 3.42 -33.53
N ILE A 635 27.41 3.89 -32.67
CA ILE A 635 26.77 5.20 -32.79
C ILE A 635 27.00 6.02 -31.51
N SER A 636 27.33 7.30 -31.69
CA SER A 636 27.44 8.28 -30.61
C SER A 636 26.08 8.93 -30.34
N PHE A 637 25.66 8.92 -29.08
CA PHE A 637 24.43 9.54 -28.60
C PHE A 637 24.74 10.66 -27.62
N THR A 638 24.36 11.89 -27.97
CA THR A 638 24.51 13.09 -27.12
C THR A 638 23.12 13.62 -26.76
N PRO A 639 22.85 13.90 -25.46
CA PRO A 639 21.59 14.47 -25.03
C PRO A 639 21.19 15.75 -25.79
N PRO A 640 19.89 16.02 -25.97
CA PRO A 640 19.41 17.16 -26.76
C PRO A 640 19.64 18.51 -26.06
N ALA A 641 19.66 18.53 -24.72
CA ALA A 641 19.89 19.70 -23.90
C ALA A 641 20.57 19.29 -22.58
N GLN A 642 20.99 20.26 -21.77
CA GLN A 642 21.60 20.03 -20.44
C GLN A 642 22.55 18.83 -20.45
N THR A 643 23.57 18.88 -21.32
CA THR A 643 24.36 17.69 -21.68
C THR A 643 25.20 17.15 -20.53
N SER A 644 25.36 17.87 -19.42
CA SER A 644 26.00 17.41 -18.19
C SER A 644 25.03 16.81 -17.16
N SER A 645 23.73 16.81 -17.45
CA SER A 645 22.67 16.25 -16.61
C SER A 645 22.27 14.86 -17.07
N ASP A 646 21.51 14.12 -16.26
CA ASP A 646 21.17 12.73 -16.54
C ASP A 646 20.13 12.55 -17.65
N TRP A 647 20.21 11.50 -18.47
CA TRP A 647 19.23 11.29 -19.55
C TRP A 647 18.90 9.82 -19.74
N VAL A 648 17.65 9.57 -20.15
CA VAL A 648 17.21 8.24 -20.56
C VAL A 648 17.16 8.22 -22.08
N LEU A 649 17.86 7.25 -22.66
CA LEU A 649 17.87 6.97 -24.09
C LEU A 649 17.09 5.67 -24.32
N TYR A 650 15.96 5.77 -25.02
CA TYR A 650 15.14 4.63 -25.39
C TYR A 650 15.26 4.38 -26.89
N ILE A 651 15.81 3.22 -27.24
CA ILE A 651 15.97 2.77 -28.62
C ILE A 651 15.02 1.59 -28.83
N SER A 652 14.25 1.64 -29.90
CA SER A 652 13.34 0.56 -30.28
C SER A 652 13.36 0.36 -31.78
N SER A 653 13.14 -0.85 -32.25
CA SER A 653 12.73 -1.02 -33.65
C SER A 653 11.28 -0.59 -33.78
N THR A 654 10.93 0.15 -34.84
CA THR A 654 9.54 0.23 -35.28
C THR A 654 9.11 -1.18 -35.62
N GLN A 655 8.31 -1.80 -34.75
CA GLN A 655 7.63 -3.04 -35.08
C GLN A 655 6.72 -2.72 -36.26
N GLN A 656 7.09 -3.16 -37.46
CA GLN A 656 6.18 -3.08 -38.59
C GLN A 656 4.93 -3.86 -38.19
N THR A 657 3.78 -3.22 -38.28
CA THR A 657 2.49 -3.88 -38.10
C THR A 657 1.79 -3.91 -39.45
N CYS A 658 1.08 -5.00 -39.73
CA CYS A 658 0.16 -5.04 -40.87
C CYS A 658 -1.02 -4.09 -40.61
N SER A 659 -1.84 -3.84 -41.63
CA SER A 659 -2.98 -2.90 -41.54
C SER A 659 -4.01 -3.21 -40.45
N ASP A 660 -4.00 -4.43 -39.91
CA ASP A 660 -4.85 -4.90 -38.82
C ASP A 660 -4.16 -4.88 -37.43
N ASN A 661 -3.01 -4.20 -37.32
CA ASN A 661 -2.14 -4.13 -36.16
C ASN A 661 -1.43 -5.45 -35.77
N THR A 662 -1.49 -6.49 -36.61
CA THR A 662 -0.70 -7.71 -36.38
C THR A 662 0.80 -7.41 -36.53
N PRO A 663 1.67 -7.84 -35.59
CA PRO A 663 3.11 -7.71 -35.76
C PRO A 663 3.63 -8.41 -37.03
N TYR A 664 4.51 -7.75 -37.79
CA TYR A 664 5.19 -8.34 -38.95
C TYR A 664 5.88 -9.66 -38.56
N ASN A 665 5.70 -10.72 -39.36
CA ASN A 665 6.06 -12.12 -39.09
C ASN A 665 5.14 -12.91 -38.15
N GLN A 666 4.04 -12.33 -37.66
CA GLN A 666 2.99 -13.07 -36.96
C GLN A 666 1.75 -13.22 -37.84
N CYS A 667 1.03 -14.33 -37.66
CA CYS A 667 -0.19 -14.56 -38.41
C CYS A 667 -1.36 -13.86 -37.74
N SER A 668 -2.08 -13.07 -38.53
CA SER A 668 -3.29 -12.41 -38.09
C SER A 668 -4.37 -13.41 -37.74
N ASN A 669 -5.07 -13.18 -36.63
CA ASN A 669 -6.24 -13.96 -36.24
C ASN A 669 -7.53 -13.49 -36.94
N THR A 670 -7.47 -12.38 -37.69
CA THR A 670 -8.62 -11.74 -38.34
C THR A 670 -8.55 -11.75 -39.86
N GLN A 671 -7.38 -12.01 -40.46
CA GLN A 671 -7.20 -12.10 -41.92
C GLN A 671 -7.31 -13.56 -42.43
N PRO A 672 -7.76 -13.76 -43.68
CA PRO A 672 -7.86 -15.08 -44.31
C PRO A 672 -6.49 -15.72 -44.60
N LEU A 673 -6.48 -17.06 -44.67
CA LEU A 673 -5.28 -17.85 -45.02
C LEU A 673 -4.83 -17.59 -46.47
N PHE A 674 -3.53 -17.67 -46.71
CA PHE A 674 -2.93 -17.49 -48.03
C PHE A 674 -3.15 -18.73 -48.91
N CYS A 675 -3.58 -18.53 -50.16
CA CYS A 675 -3.76 -19.61 -51.14
C CYS A 675 -2.46 -19.82 -51.94
N TYR A 676 -1.82 -20.96 -51.76
CA TYR A 676 -0.61 -21.34 -52.50
C TYR A 676 -0.96 -21.80 -53.93
N ASN A 677 0.02 -21.77 -54.84
CA ASN A 677 -0.17 -22.12 -56.25
C ASN A 677 -0.66 -23.57 -56.50
N ASN A 678 -0.58 -24.44 -55.49
CA ASN A 678 -1.10 -25.80 -55.49
C ASN A 678 -2.54 -25.90 -54.96
N GLY A 679 -3.21 -24.78 -54.67
CA GLY A 679 -4.58 -24.71 -54.16
C GLY A 679 -4.74 -24.95 -52.66
N THR A 680 -3.65 -25.13 -51.90
CA THR A 680 -3.72 -25.28 -50.44
C THR A 680 -3.78 -23.93 -49.74
N LEU A 681 -4.58 -23.84 -48.67
CA LEU A 681 -4.60 -22.68 -47.78
C LEU A 681 -3.59 -22.87 -46.65
N GLY A 682 -2.81 -21.84 -46.33
CA GLY A 682 -1.95 -21.86 -45.16
C GLY A 682 -1.47 -20.48 -44.71
N ASN A 683 -0.73 -20.50 -43.61
CA ASN A 683 -0.25 -19.31 -42.93
C ASN A 683 0.95 -18.70 -43.66
N ARG A 684 0.86 -17.41 -44.00
CA ARG A 684 1.97 -16.65 -44.60
C ARG A 684 2.27 -15.41 -43.78
N CYS A 685 2.65 -15.62 -42.52
CA CYS A 685 2.83 -14.59 -41.50
C CYS A 685 3.85 -13.48 -41.87
N GLN A 686 4.66 -13.69 -42.91
CA GLN A 686 5.66 -12.73 -43.39
C GLN A 686 5.14 -11.75 -44.46
N GLN A 687 3.89 -11.88 -44.91
CA GLN A 687 3.26 -10.91 -45.81
C GLN A 687 2.40 -9.93 -45.00
N CYS A 688 2.97 -8.76 -44.72
CA CYS A 688 2.20 -7.51 -44.77
C CYS A 688 2.23 -6.99 -46.23
#